data_AF-A0A6B1KV86-F1
#
_entry.id   AF-A0A6B1KV86-F1
#
_cell.length_a   1.000
_cell.length_b   1.000
_cell.length_c   1.000
_cell.angle_alpha   90.00
_cell.angle_beta   90.00
_cell.angle_gamma   90.00
#
_symmetry.space_group_name_H-M   'P 1'
#
loop_
_entity.id
_entity.type
_entity.pdbx_description
1 polymer ?
#
loop_
_entity_poly.entity_id
_entity_poly.type
_entity_poly.pdbx_seq_one_letter_code
_entity_poly.pdbx_strand_id
1 'polypeptide(L)'
;MTLTRVMVALSPGIPVAAEILDTESGNVRSAVVVSGRPFETELPPGTYVVRLAPPGLERVSATVVVPPEGPAALTVDFVLDDPHPSPGSGQAVPTDRPVNPSPLKRLLLPGTRRKAALPPDEALHTARELRGTGLFVCDTDGTLLRPIEVADEYVVSRPASGEGRSTYLCVTQGQDHLARFVSLPANCVGRIRSPAQPDGGEGDVTVRPADPDARALLDYRAQGRLGAAAAITDHVVRSIGARIEAGRGDPAAGCAVAYHLMDHPDRDRARQWVRLMADAFPSSDDVSLLADWFLLEKDGPVPRDARERLITAAEAGEDLPVYLAGLRLLRTALERLSRSDRASGQWDPRLTSATHTVNTYLLAADPANPFVSYTGTGLHTPLVAEDAPAVRSATSVASDDADSAGVLAKALDLLGTVTAGLTRTISLPLLTLTWSDRPDGGGQMLSVDSHGRAKALAGMGVVLVGAEGWRMEVARLSDAGTATFSLTGSATAKLVTPEPAEPEDAVVLPPPVLQHAAASGPEQDHRVVTPQLEFLLEPVRGADRWRLTARSRVPESSAGWVLVGQRSAADRPYKTFALPLAGEDAELGAEPTVLLGKASAPLDWYMVPEPVDELPAAGRKAILRRSLARAADSWTREAIQKVLTAPTAEEG
;
A
#
# COMPACT_ATOMS: atom_id res chain seq x y z
N MET A 1 0.54 12.36 38.95
CA MET A 1 0.23 12.02 37.54
C MET A 1 -1.02 12.77 37.17
N THR A 2 -1.03 13.39 35.99
CA THR A 2 -2.16 14.20 35.53
C THR A 2 -2.92 13.41 34.48
N LEU A 3 -4.23 13.26 34.65
CA LEU A 3 -5.08 12.64 33.65
C LEU A 3 -5.22 13.62 32.48
N THR A 4 -4.91 13.19 31.27
CA THR A 4 -5.15 13.98 30.06
C THR A 4 -6.31 13.35 29.32
N ARG A 5 -7.42 14.09 29.18
CA ARG A 5 -8.60 13.69 28.44
C ARG A 5 -8.53 14.33 27.05
N VAL A 6 -8.41 13.52 26.02
CA VAL A 6 -8.51 13.95 24.63
C VAL A 6 -9.95 13.73 24.18
N MET A 7 -10.61 14.79 23.71
CA MET A 7 -11.92 14.71 23.08
C MET A 7 -11.79 15.06 21.60
N VAL A 8 -12.40 14.22 20.77
CA VAL A 8 -12.40 14.40 19.32
C VAL A 8 -13.85 14.59 18.87
N ALA A 9 -14.14 15.77 18.33
CA ALA A 9 -15.42 16.09 17.75
C ALA A 9 -15.41 15.72 16.25
N LEU A 10 -15.72 14.47 15.96
CA LEU A 10 -16.00 13.94 14.62
C LEU A 10 -17.40 13.29 14.62
N SER A 11 -17.85 12.76 13.48
CA SER A 11 -19.00 11.84 13.43
C SER A 11 -18.82 10.73 14.49
N PRO A 12 -19.77 10.50 15.42
CA PRO A 12 -19.58 9.57 16.54
C PRO A 12 -19.25 8.14 16.10
N GLY A 13 -18.38 7.47 16.85
CA GLY A 13 -18.06 6.06 16.66
C GLY A 13 -16.94 5.75 15.66
N ILE A 14 -16.34 6.76 15.01
CA ILE A 14 -15.20 6.56 14.11
C ILE A 14 -13.91 6.38 14.92
N PRO A 15 -13.15 5.28 14.75
CA PRO A 15 -11.84 5.13 15.37
C PRO A 15 -10.80 6.01 14.66
N VAL A 16 -10.05 6.77 15.44
CA VAL A 16 -9.00 7.70 14.99
C VAL A 16 -7.68 7.27 15.61
N ALA A 17 -6.68 7.05 14.78
CA ALA A 17 -5.31 6.86 15.25
C ALA A 17 -4.79 8.17 15.86
N ALA A 18 -4.32 8.09 17.10
CA ALA A 18 -3.69 9.17 17.81
C ALA A 18 -2.23 8.82 18.12
N GLU A 19 -1.34 9.78 17.93
CA GLU A 19 0.05 9.70 18.35
C GLU A 19 0.29 10.78 19.39
N ILE A 20 0.81 10.41 20.55
CA ILE A 20 1.18 11.32 21.61
C ILE A 20 2.71 11.31 21.67
N LEU A 21 3.31 12.36 21.13
CA LEU A 21 4.76 12.56 21.09
C LEU A 21 5.18 13.38 22.32
N ASP A 22 6.01 12.81 23.17
CA ASP A 22 6.74 13.54 24.19
C ASP A 22 7.88 14.32 23.53
N THR A 23 7.81 15.66 23.59
CA THR A 23 8.78 16.53 22.90
C THR A 23 10.17 16.53 23.53
N GLU A 24 10.28 16.16 24.81
CA GLU A 24 11.56 16.12 25.52
C GLU A 24 12.26 14.78 25.30
N SER A 25 11.53 13.68 25.48
CA SER A 25 12.12 12.33 25.35
C SER A 25 12.10 11.79 23.92
N GLY A 26 11.31 12.37 23.02
CA GLY A 26 11.08 11.87 21.66
C GLY A 26 10.24 10.58 21.62
N ASN A 27 9.71 10.12 22.76
CA ASN A 27 8.91 8.91 22.82
C ASN A 27 7.54 9.14 22.19
N VAL A 28 7.15 8.23 21.29
CA VAL A 28 5.83 8.23 20.64
C VAL A 28 4.97 7.14 21.27
N ARG A 29 3.78 7.52 21.74
CA ARG A 29 2.74 6.59 22.17
C ARG A 29 1.60 6.60 21.17
N SER A 30 1.30 5.47 20.55
CA SER A 30 0.13 5.33 19.69
C SER A 30 -1.09 4.89 20.49
N ALA A 31 -2.23 5.48 20.21
CA ALA A 31 -3.52 5.16 20.82
C ALA A 31 -4.65 5.21 19.80
N VAL A 32 -5.81 4.65 20.16
CA VAL A 32 -7.03 4.73 19.37
C VAL A 32 -8.03 5.59 20.11
N VAL A 33 -8.44 6.68 19.50
CA VAL A 33 -9.49 7.57 20.02
C VAL A 33 -10.77 7.30 19.23
N VAL A 34 -11.86 6.94 19.89
CA VAL A 34 -13.15 6.76 19.22
C VAL A 34 -13.90 8.09 19.29
N SER A 35 -14.19 8.67 18.13
CA SER A 35 -14.94 9.90 18.01
C SER A 35 -16.23 9.90 18.84
N GLY A 36 -16.52 11.00 19.52
CA GLY A 36 -17.69 11.14 20.41
C GLY A 36 -17.56 10.38 21.74
N ARG A 37 -16.43 9.73 22.01
CA ARG A 37 -16.08 9.17 23.33
C ARG A 37 -14.83 9.86 23.87
N PRO A 38 -14.80 10.27 25.15
CA PRO A 38 -13.58 10.82 25.73
C PRO A 38 -12.52 9.71 25.79
N PHE A 39 -11.34 10.01 25.27
CA PHE A 39 -10.15 9.17 25.46
C PHE A 39 -9.36 9.73 26.63
N GLU A 40 -9.09 8.91 27.64
CA GLU A 40 -8.34 9.31 28.83
C GLU A 40 -7.02 8.56 28.87
N THR A 41 -5.93 9.30 29.08
CA THR A 41 -4.59 8.75 29.23
C THR A 41 -3.83 9.52 30.30
N GLU A 42 -2.99 8.83 31.06
CA GLU A 42 -2.13 9.48 32.06
C GLU A 42 -0.81 9.91 31.40
N LEU A 43 -0.53 11.21 31.47
CA LEU A 43 0.72 11.79 30.98
C LEU A 43 1.53 12.35 32.16
N PRO A 44 2.83 12.04 32.24
CA PRO A 44 3.70 12.73 33.19
C PRO A 44 3.81 14.23 32.85
N PRO A 45 4.28 15.07 33.79
CA PRO A 45 4.59 16.46 33.49
C PRO A 45 5.55 16.58 32.30
N GLY A 46 5.27 17.50 31.38
CA GLY A 46 6.04 17.69 30.15
C GLY A 46 5.23 18.33 29.03
N THR A 47 5.87 18.55 27.89
CA THR A 47 5.22 19.06 26.67
C THR A 47 5.04 17.93 25.66
N TYR A 48 3.79 17.75 25.21
CA TYR A 48 3.41 16.72 24.27
C TYR A 48 2.83 17.31 23.00
N VAL A 49 3.06 16.67 21.86
CA VAL A 49 2.30 16.91 20.63
C VAL A 49 1.35 15.75 20.44
N VAL A 50 0.06 16.02 20.53
CA VAL A 50 -1.00 15.05 20.22
C VAL A 50 -1.34 15.22 18.75
N ARG A 51 -1.00 14.23 17.93
CA ARG A 51 -1.35 14.17 16.51
C ARG A 51 -2.52 13.21 16.35
N LEU A 52 -3.57 13.65 15.67
CA LEU A 52 -4.63 12.79 15.21
C LEU A 52 -4.49 12.60 13.71
N ALA A 53 -4.63 11.37 13.26
CA ALA A 53 -4.78 11.05 11.85
C ALA A 53 -6.23 10.62 11.63
N PRO A 54 -7.20 11.52 11.40
CA PRO A 54 -8.56 11.10 11.09
C PRO A 54 -8.63 10.38 9.73
N PRO A 55 -9.47 9.32 9.59
CA PRO A 55 -9.58 8.59 8.33
C PRO A 55 -10.19 9.48 7.25
N GLY A 56 -9.60 9.48 6.05
CA GLY A 56 -10.07 10.32 4.94
C GLY A 56 -9.72 11.81 5.06
N LEU A 57 -8.99 12.22 6.10
CA LEU A 57 -8.70 13.62 6.41
C LEU A 57 -7.19 13.88 6.60
N GLU A 58 -6.80 15.15 6.53
CA GLU A 58 -5.45 15.60 6.89
C GLU A 58 -5.17 15.38 8.39
N ARG A 59 -3.89 15.19 8.73
CA ARG A 59 -3.47 15.07 10.13
C ARG A 59 -3.68 16.42 10.82
N VAL A 60 -4.20 16.38 12.03
CA VAL A 60 -4.26 17.56 12.90
C VAL A 60 -3.39 17.33 14.12
N SER A 61 -2.82 18.40 14.65
CA SER A 61 -1.99 18.30 15.84
C SER A 61 -2.29 19.43 16.83
N ALA A 62 -2.18 19.12 18.11
CA ALA A 62 -2.27 20.09 19.19
C ALA A 62 -1.10 19.88 20.14
N THR A 63 -0.52 20.99 20.59
CA THR A 63 0.51 20.97 21.64
C THR A 63 -0.18 21.03 23.00
N VAL A 64 0.21 20.12 23.89
CA VAL A 64 -0.39 19.89 25.20
C VAL A 64 0.71 20.01 26.25
N VAL A 65 0.61 21.01 27.12
CA VAL A 65 1.56 21.20 28.21
C VAL A 65 0.93 20.65 29.49
N VAL A 66 1.53 19.60 30.04
CA VAL A 66 1.12 18.99 31.30
C VAL A 66 1.98 19.58 32.42
N PRO A 67 1.44 20.47 33.27
CA PRO A 67 2.23 21.11 34.32
C PRO A 67 2.61 20.10 35.42
N PRO A 68 3.74 20.33 36.14
CA PRO A 68 4.16 19.50 37.27
C PRO A 68 3.19 19.56 38.45
N GLU A 69 2.55 20.71 38.65
CA GLU A 69 1.49 20.96 39.62
C GLU A 69 0.32 21.60 38.88
N GLY A 70 -0.78 20.86 38.73
CA GLY A 70 -1.93 21.34 37.94
C GLY A 70 -3.21 20.56 38.20
N PRO A 71 -4.30 20.92 37.51
CA PRO A 71 -5.58 20.24 37.68
C PRO A 71 -5.43 18.75 37.37
N ALA A 72 -6.17 17.91 38.09
CA ALA A 72 -6.10 16.45 37.93
C ALA A 72 -6.46 15.99 36.51
N ALA A 73 -7.18 16.80 35.74
CA ALA A 73 -7.59 16.53 34.37
C ALA A 73 -7.33 17.74 33.45
N LEU A 74 -6.68 17.51 32.30
CA LEU A 74 -6.56 18.46 31.19
C LEU A 74 -7.37 17.96 30.00
N THR A 75 -8.24 18.80 29.43
CA THR A 75 -9.03 18.44 28.23
C THR A 75 -8.43 19.06 26.97
N VAL A 76 -8.25 18.26 25.93
CA VAL A 76 -7.80 18.71 24.60
C VAL A 76 -8.90 18.41 23.59
N ASP A 77 -9.49 19.47 23.03
CA ASP A 77 -10.59 19.36 22.07
C ASP A 77 -10.08 19.53 20.64
N PHE A 78 -10.33 18.53 19.80
CA PHE A 78 -10.12 18.64 18.36
C PHE A 78 -11.47 18.83 17.66
N VAL A 79 -11.65 19.97 17.00
CA VAL A 79 -12.79 20.23 16.11
C VAL A 79 -12.34 19.94 14.69
N LEU A 80 -12.97 18.96 14.06
CA LEU A 80 -12.65 18.53 12.71
C LEU A 80 -13.91 18.65 11.85
N ASP A 81 -13.81 19.41 10.76
CA ASP A 81 -14.87 19.46 9.76
C ASP A 81 -14.79 18.18 8.92
N ASP A 82 -15.79 17.31 9.08
CA ASP A 82 -15.95 16.12 8.24
C ASP A 82 -16.65 16.54 6.93
N PRO A 83 -15.96 16.60 5.77
CA PRO A 83 -16.56 16.96 4.48
C PRO A 83 -17.53 15.88 3.98
N HIS A 84 -17.58 14.73 4.66
CA HIS A 84 -18.40 13.59 4.31
C HIS A 84 -19.20 13.08 5.51
N PRO A 85 -20.16 13.89 6.03
CA PRO A 85 -20.95 13.53 7.19
C PRO A 85 -21.54 12.14 6.99
N SER A 86 -21.34 11.27 7.98
CA SER A 86 -22.02 9.97 7.98
C SER A 86 -23.52 10.23 7.89
N PRO A 87 -24.28 9.50 7.04
CA PRO A 87 -25.73 9.63 7.02
C PRO A 87 -26.18 9.37 8.46
N GLY A 88 -26.73 10.41 9.10
CA GLY A 88 -26.84 10.48 10.55
C GLY A 88 -27.39 9.19 11.11
N SER A 89 -26.75 8.66 12.17
CA SER A 89 -27.28 7.55 12.94
C SER A 89 -28.66 7.94 13.44
N GLY A 90 -29.70 7.53 12.71
CA GLY A 90 -31.06 7.69 13.14
C GLY A 90 -31.23 6.91 14.44
N GLN A 91 -31.11 7.60 15.57
CA GLN A 91 -32.14 7.45 16.60
C GLN A 91 -33.48 7.53 15.85
N ALA A 92 -34.38 6.59 16.15
CA ALA A 92 -35.75 6.67 15.67
C ALA A 92 -36.25 8.10 15.87
N VAL A 93 -36.31 8.86 14.76
CA VAL A 93 -36.86 10.20 14.73
C VAL A 93 -38.29 10.04 15.27
N PRO A 94 -38.72 10.81 16.28
CA PRO A 94 -40.10 10.82 16.71
C PRO A 94 -40.98 11.03 15.47
N THR A 95 -41.74 9.99 15.14
CA THR A 95 -42.46 9.82 13.87
C THR A 95 -43.68 10.70 13.80
N ASP A 96 -43.50 12.02 13.75
CA ASP A 96 -44.59 12.95 13.43
C ASP A 96 -44.32 13.80 12.18
N ARG A 97 -43.19 13.58 11.50
CA ARG A 97 -43.00 14.03 10.11
C ARG A 97 -42.53 12.88 9.22
N PRO A 98 -43.26 12.56 8.13
CA PRO A 98 -42.85 11.51 7.22
C PRO A 98 -41.62 11.98 6.44
N VAL A 99 -40.45 11.51 6.85
CA VAL A 99 -39.26 11.55 5.99
C VAL A 99 -39.55 10.57 4.86
N ASN A 100 -39.79 11.12 3.67
CA ASN A 100 -40.00 10.36 2.45
C ASN A 100 -38.75 9.49 2.23
N PRO A 101 -38.79 8.14 2.33
CA PRO A 101 -37.61 7.32 2.11
C PRO A 101 -37.11 7.57 0.69
N SER A 102 -35.79 7.66 0.51
CA SER A 102 -35.19 7.90 -0.81
C SER A 102 -35.78 6.91 -1.83
N PRO A 103 -36.02 7.33 -3.08
CA PRO A 103 -36.59 6.46 -4.11
C PRO A 103 -35.86 5.12 -4.24
N LEU A 104 -34.54 5.13 -4.04
CA LEU A 104 -33.65 3.97 -4.04
C LEU A 104 -33.87 3.02 -2.86
N LYS A 105 -34.07 3.54 -1.64
CA LYS A 105 -34.35 2.72 -0.45
C LYS A 105 -35.67 1.95 -0.59
N ARG A 106 -36.66 2.49 -1.32
CA ARG A 106 -37.90 1.74 -1.64
C ARG A 106 -37.68 0.64 -2.67
N LEU A 107 -36.78 0.85 -3.62
CA LEU A 107 -36.49 -0.12 -4.70
C LEU A 107 -35.73 -1.35 -4.19
N LEU A 108 -34.96 -1.22 -3.11
CA LEU A 108 -34.18 -2.30 -2.51
C LEU A 108 -34.94 -3.11 -1.43
N LEU A 109 -36.18 -2.74 -1.09
CA LEU A 109 -36.99 -3.49 -0.14
C LEU A 109 -37.57 -4.78 -0.77
N PRO A 110 -37.71 -5.88 0.01
CA PRO A 110 -38.46 -7.04 -0.43
C PRO A 110 -39.93 -6.66 -0.74
N GLY A 111 -40.41 -6.98 -1.95
CA GLY A 111 -41.82 -6.81 -2.34
C GLY A 111 -42.18 -5.58 -3.20
N THR A 112 -41.23 -4.69 -3.53
CA THR A 112 -41.44 -3.68 -4.58
C THR A 112 -41.62 -4.35 -5.94
N ARG A 113 -42.57 -3.86 -6.76
CA ARG A 113 -42.74 -4.35 -8.15
C ARG A 113 -41.46 -4.10 -8.95
N ARG A 114 -40.59 -5.11 -9.03
CA ARG A 114 -39.45 -5.16 -9.93
C ARG A 114 -40.00 -5.38 -11.34
N LYS A 115 -39.48 -4.66 -12.34
CA LYS A 115 -39.56 -5.18 -13.72
C LYS A 115 -38.80 -6.51 -13.75
N ALA A 116 -39.15 -7.42 -14.66
CA ALA A 116 -38.39 -8.65 -14.84
C ALA A 116 -36.90 -8.30 -15.00
N ALA A 117 -36.02 -9.08 -14.35
CA ALA A 117 -34.58 -8.93 -14.51
C ALA A 117 -34.25 -9.03 -16.00
N LEU A 118 -33.59 -8.01 -16.53
CA LEU A 118 -32.97 -8.09 -17.84
C LEU A 118 -31.54 -8.60 -17.59
N PRO A 119 -30.98 -9.48 -18.44
CA PRO A 119 -29.55 -9.78 -18.42
C PRO A 119 -28.72 -8.49 -18.34
N PRO A 120 -27.56 -8.45 -17.66
CA PRO A 120 -26.78 -7.22 -17.44
C PRO A 120 -26.52 -6.41 -18.71
N ASP A 121 -26.23 -7.08 -19.82
CA ASP A 121 -25.97 -6.44 -21.12
C ASP A 121 -27.24 -5.87 -21.75
N GLU A 122 -28.40 -6.51 -21.53
CA GLU A 122 -29.71 -6.03 -22.00
C GLU A 122 -30.24 -4.90 -21.12
N ALA A 123 -29.97 -4.94 -19.81
CA ALA A 123 -30.21 -3.85 -18.88
C ALA A 123 -29.37 -2.62 -19.28
N LEU A 124 -28.10 -2.82 -19.60
CA LEU A 124 -27.21 -1.77 -20.08
C LEU A 124 -27.65 -1.24 -21.46
N HIS A 125 -28.09 -2.11 -22.36
CA HIS A 125 -28.65 -1.71 -23.64
C HIS A 125 -29.91 -0.84 -23.45
N THR A 126 -30.83 -1.27 -22.59
CA THR A 126 -32.04 -0.50 -22.23
C THR A 126 -31.69 0.82 -21.57
N ALA A 127 -30.66 0.85 -20.71
CA ALA A 127 -30.15 2.07 -20.09
C ALA A 127 -29.59 3.05 -21.14
N ARG A 128 -28.90 2.54 -22.17
CA ARG A 128 -28.36 3.34 -23.28
C ARG A 128 -29.43 3.94 -24.20
N GLU A 129 -30.61 3.35 -24.29
CA GLU A 129 -31.73 3.89 -25.07
C GLU A 129 -32.39 5.10 -24.39
N LEU A 130 -32.20 5.28 -23.08
CA LEU A 130 -32.71 6.42 -22.33
C LEU A 130 -31.82 7.65 -22.60
N ARG A 131 -32.38 8.70 -23.19
CA ARG A 131 -31.66 9.95 -23.44
C ARG A 131 -31.38 10.70 -22.13
N GLY A 132 -30.11 10.86 -21.75
CA GLY A 132 -29.64 11.66 -20.60
C GLY A 132 -28.53 10.97 -19.80
N THR A 133 -27.87 11.70 -18.89
CA THR A 133 -27.04 11.07 -17.85
C THR A 133 -27.97 10.35 -16.88
N GLY A 134 -27.78 9.05 -16.67
CA GLY A 134 -28.64 8.23 -15.84
C GLY A 134 -27.81 7.36 -14.91
N LEU A 135 -28.21 7.32 -13.64
CA LEU A 135 -27.67 6.34 -12.70
C LEU A 135 -28.45 5.03 -12.83
N PHE A 136 -27.73 3.91 -12.94
CA PHE A 136 -28.32 2.58 -12.95
C PHE A 136 -27.63 1.70 -11.91
N VAL A 137 -28.39 1.13 -10.97
CA VAL A 137 -27.85 0.06 -10.13
C VAL A 137 -28.21 -1.25 -10.82
N CYS A 138 -27.21 -2.06 -11.14
CA CYS A 138 -27.36 -3.38 -11.74
C CYS A 138 -26.90 -4.43 -10.72
N ASP A 139 -27.75 -5.39 -10.42
CA ASP A 139 -27.29 -6.58 -9.70
C ASP A 139 -26.50 -7.51 -10.66
N THR A 140 -25.81 -8.52 -10.13
CA THR A 140 -25.08 -9.52 -10.96
C THR A 140 -26.01 -10.21 -11.96
N ASP A 141 -27.30 -10.31 -11.64
CA ASP A 141 -28.34 -10.84 -12.54
C ASP A 141 -28.90 -9.81 -13.55
N GLY A 142 -28.39 -8.57 -13.54
CA GLY A 142 -28.79 -7.49 -14.43
C GLY A 142 -30.07 -6.76 -14.04
N THR A 143 -30.61 -6.97 -12.84
CA THR A 143 -31.82 -6.26 -12.40
C THR A 143 -31.62 -4.74 -12.40
N LEU A 144 -32.33 -4.05 -13.31
CA LEU A 144 -32.25 -2.60 -13.52
C LEU A 144 -33.06 -1.82 -12.47
N LEU A 145 -32.38 -1.10 -11.58
CA LEU A 145 -33.02 -0.21 -10.61
C LEU A 145 -33.08 1.21 -11.18
N ARG A 146 -34.16 1.46 -11.94
CA ARG A 146 -34.74 2.75 -12.43
C ARG A 146 -33.77 3.93 -12.71
N PRO A 147 -33.83 4.57 -13.89
CA PRO A 147 -33.09 5.81 -14.16
C PRO A 147 -33.46 6.88 -13.12
N ILE A 148 -32.45 7.52 -12.55
CA ILE A 148 -32.63 8.63 -11.62
C ILE A 148 -32.17 9.91 -12.31
N GLU A 149 -33.06 10.90 -12.41
CA GLU A 149 -32.72 12.24 -12.91
C GLU A 149 -31.66 12.85 -11.99
N VAL A 150 -30.46 13.06 -12.53
CA VAL A 150 -29.27 13.42 -11.75
C VAL A 150 -29.35 14.89 -11.33
N ALA A 151 -29.99 15.16 -10.20
CA ALA A 151 -30.02 16.48 -9.57
C ALA A 151 -29.46 16.48 -8.14
N ASP A 152 -29.39 15.33 -7.48
CA ASP A 152 -29.06 15.24 -6.06
C ASP A 152 -28.12 14.08 -5.76
N GLU A 153 -27.41 14.19 -4.64
CA GLU A 153 -26.62 13.11 -4.06
C GLU A 153 -27.48 11.88 -3.78
N TYR A 154 -27.07 10.71 -4.31
CA TYR A 154 -27.77 9.44 -4.04
C TYR A 154 -27.00 8.57 -3.07
N VAL A 155 -27.71 8.07 -2.05
CA VAL A 155 -27.21 7.04 -1.13
C VAL A 155 -27.83 5.69 -1.51
N VAL A 156 -27.00 4.77 -2.00
CA VAL A 156 -27.35 3.36 -2.24
C VAL A 156 -26.96 2.54 -1.01
N SER A 157 -27.89 1.79 -0.44
CA SER A 157 -27.64 0.90 0.69
C SER A 157 -28.04 -0.54 0.36
N ARG A 158 -27.08 -1.45 0.24
CA ARG A 158 -27.36 -2.88 0.00
C ARG A 158 -27.61 -3.60 1.34
N PRO A 159 -28.79 -4.19 1.58
CA PRO A 159 -29.05 -4.89 2.85
C PRO A 159 -28.24 -6.19 2.97
N ALA A 160 -27.87 -6.56 4.21
CA ALA A 160 -27.14 -7.79 4.55
C ALA A 160 -27.80 -9.10 4.07
N SER A 161 -29.12 -9.09 3.82
CA SER A 161 -29.91 -10.28 3.54
C SER A 161 -29.94 -10.69 2.06
N GLY A 162 -29.18 -10.02 1.19
CA GLY A 162 -29.06 -10.41 -0.21
C GLY A 162 -28.21 -11.68 -0.33
N GLU A 163 -28.51 -12.52 -1.33
CA GLU A 163 -27.58 -13.58 -1.76
C GLU A 163 -26.19 -12.95 -1.98
N GLY A 164 -25.14 -13.59 -1.47
CA GLY A 164 -23.80 -13.01 -1.28
C GLY A 164 -23.02 -12.64 -2.54
N ARG A 165 -23.68 -12.60 -3.70
CA ARG A 165 -23.09 -12.27 -5.00
C ARG A 165 -22.61 -10.83 -5.06
N SER A 166 -21.65 -10.51 -5.91
CA SER A 166 -21.29 -9.12 -6.17
C SER A 166 -22.46 -8.36 -6.80
N THR A 167 -22.65 -7.09 -6.44
CA THR A 167 -23.62 -6.17 -7.08
C THR A 167 -22.79 -5.02 -7.63
N TYR A 168 -23.15 -4.45 -8.78
CA TYR A 168 -22.37 -3.37 -9.37
C TYR A 168 -23.18 -2.09 -9.51
N LEU A 169 -22.58 -0.99 -9.10
CA LEU A 169 -23.07 0.33 -9.46
C LEU A 169 -22.62 0.65 -10.88
N CYS A 170 -23.57 0.89 -11.78
CA CYS A 170 -23.30 1.25 -13.17
C CYS A 170 -23.64 2.73 -13.39
N VAL A 171 -22.62 3.53 -13.68
CA VAL A 171 -22.79 4.95 -13.97
C VAL A 171 -22.52 5.18 -15.45
N THR A 172 -23.57 5.53 -16.20
CA THR A 172 -23.48 5.83 -17.63
C THR A 172 -23.52 7.33 -17.87
N GLN A 173 -22.78 7.80 -18.88
CA GLN A 173 -22.81 9.20 -19.31
C GLN A 173 -23.40 9.32 -20.72
N GLY A 174 -24.60 9.90 -20.83
CA GLY A 174 -25.17 10.31 -22.11
C GLY A 174 -25.17 9.22 -23.20
N GLN A 175 -24.88 9.62 -24.45
CA GLN A 175 -24.90 8.73 -25.61
C GLN A 175 -23.62 7.90 -25.78
N ASP A 176 -22.58 8.15 -24.98
CA ASP A 176 -21.33 7.41 -25.07
C ASP A 176 -21.48 6.04 -24.40
N HIS A 177 -21.09 4.99 -25.11
CA HIS A 177 -21.33 3.59 -24.74
C HIS A 177 -20.54 3.10 -23.52
N LEU A 178 -19.85 3.98 -22.80
CA LEU A 178 -19.03 3.64 -21.64
C LEU A 178 -19.81 3.78 -20.34
N ALA A 179 -19.57 2.83 -19.44
CA ALA A 179 -20.09 2.85 -18.09
C ALA A 179 -18.97 2.64 -17.09
N ARG A 180 -19.02 3.36 -15.97
CA ARG A 180 -18.19 3.08 -14.80
C ARG A 180 -18.92 2.05 -13.94
N PHE A 181 -18.25 0.93 -13.70
CA PHE A 181 -18.71 -0.14 -12.82
C PHE A 181 -17.96 -0.02 -11.50
N VAL A 182 -18.68 -0.05 -10.37
CA VAL A 182 -18.10 -0.10 -9.03
C VAL A 182 -18.75 -1.24 -8.26
N SER A 183 -17.95 -2.18 -7.77
CA SER A 183 -18.47 -3.26 -6.93
C SER A 183 -19.06 -2.70 -5.64
N LEU A 184 -20.26 -3.18 -5.29
CA LEU A 184 -21.04 -2.78 -4.13
C LEU A 184 -21.08 -3.93 -3.12
N PRO A 185 -20.33 -3.83 -2.02
CA PRO A 185 -20.40 -4.82 -0.95
C PRO A 185 -21.79 -4.93 -0.35
N ALA A 186 -22.09 -6.05 0.30
CA ALA A 186 -23.18 -6.09 1.27
C ALA A 186 -22.96 -4.99 2.33
N ASN A 187 -24.04 -4.36 2.81
CA ASN A 187 -24.00 -3.27 3.78
C ASN A 187 -23.02 -2.14 3.41
N CYS A 188 -22.98 -1.74 2.14
CA CYS A 188 -22.26 -0.54 1.73
C CYS A 188 -23.17 0.69 1.64
N VAL A 189 -22.53 1.86 1.65
CA VAL A 189 -23.13 3.15 1.34
C VAL A 189 -22.42 3.67 0.10
N GLY A 190 -23.10 3.64 -1.05
CA GLY A 190 -22.64 4.28 -2.28
C GLY A 190 -23.18 5.71 -2.33
N ARG A 191 -22.32 6.71 -2.43
CA ARG A 191 -22.66 8.12 -2.68
C ARG A 191 -22.28 8.48 -4.10
N ILE A 192 -23.26 8.94 -4.87
CA ILE A 192 -23.03 9.42 -6.24
C ILE A 192 -23.35 10.90 -6.28
N ARG A 193 -22.39 11.70 -6.73
CA ARG A 193 -22.57 13.12 -6.99
C ARG A 193 -22.57 13.33 -8.50
N SER A 194 -23.61 14.02 -8.98
CA SER A 194 -23.63 14.52 -10.36
C SER A 194 -22.36 15.33 -10.64
N PRO A 195 -21.83 15.29 -11.87
CA PRO A 195 -21.00 16.40 -12.30
C PRO A 195 -21.77 17.71 -12.13
N ALA A 196 -21.08 18.74 -11.61
CA ALA A 196 -21.69 20.06 -11.38
C ALA A 196 -22.13 20.76 -12.68
N GLN A 197 -21.65 20.28 -13.84
CA GLN A 197 -22.05 20.77 -15.15
C GLN A 197 -22.75 19.67 -15.95
N PRO A 198 -23.91 19.98 -16.58
CA PRO A 198 -24.65 19.04 -17.43
C PRO A 198 -23.90 18.61 -18.70
N ASP A 199 -22.86 19.36 -19.09
CA ASP A 199 -22.16 19.21 -20.37
C ASP A 199 -20.87 18.36 -20.30
N GLY A 200 -20.78 17.39 -19.38
CA GLY A 200 -19.78 16.31 -19.48
C GLY A 200 -18.69 16.24 -18.42
N GLY A 201 -19.00 16.54 -17.15
CA GLY A 201 -18.13 16.12 -16.05
C GLY A 201 -18.33 14.65 -15.69
N GLU A 202 -17.32 14.00 -15.11
CA GLU A 202 -17.51 12.68 -14.48
C GLU A 202 -18.29 12.84 -13.16
N GLY A 203 -19.34 12.05 -12.99
CA GLY A 203 -20.01 11.95 -11.70
C GLY A 203 -19.08 11.30 -10.69
N ASP A 204 -18.91 11.92 -9.52
CA ASP A 204 -18.09 11.35 -8.46
C ASP A 204 -18.85 10.20 -7.79
N VAL A 205 -18.29 9.00 -7.88
CA VAL A 205 -18.86 7.78 -7.32
C VAL A 205 -17.97 7.32 -6.17
N THR A 206 -18.46 7.50 -4.96
CA THR A 206 -17.78 7.04 -3.75
C THR A 206 -18.56 5.89 -3.14
N VAL A 207 -17.97 4.69 -3.12
CA VAL A 207 -18.53 3.54 -2.40
C VAL A 207 -17.74 3.40 -1.11
N ARG A 208 -18.42 3.16 0.02
CA ARG A 208 -17.80 2.94 1.33
C ARG A 208 -18.53 1.83 2.09
N PRO A 209 -17.85 1.07 2.97
CA PRO A 209 -18.57 0.18 3.87
C PRO A 209 -19.46 0.99 4.81
N ALA A 210 -20.63 0.47 5.19
CA ALA A 210 -21.46 1.10 6.21
C ALA A 210 -20.85 0.97 7.61
N ASP A 211 -20.01 -0.04 7.83
CA ASP A 211 -19.31 -0.23 9.10
C ASP A 211 -18.18 0.82 9.26
N PRO A 212 -18.24 1.67 10.29
CA PRO A 212 -17.28 2.76 10.47
C PRO A 212 -15.87 2.27 10.80
N ASP A 213 -15.74 1.10 11.43
CA ASP A 213 -14.44 0.54 11.79
C ASP A 213 -13.73 0.00 10.54
N ALA A 214 -14.46 -0.71 9.68
CA ALA A 214 -13.95 -1.18 8.39
C ALA A 214 -13.62 0.00 7.47
N ARG A 215 -14.48 1.01 7.42
CA ARG A 215 -14.24 2.23 6.64
C ARG A 215 -12.94 2.92 7.08
N ALA A 216 -12.76 3.16 8.37
CA ALA A 216 -11.56 3.80 8.89
C ALA A 216 -10.29 3.02 8.51
N LEU A 217 -10.34 1.68 8.60
CA LEU A 217 -9.24 0.81 8.23
C LEU A 217 -8.88 0.91 6.74
N LEU A 218 -9.88 0.89 5.86
CA LEU A 218 -9.67 1.02 4.42
C LEU A 218 -9.17 2.42 4.05
N ASP A 219 -9.71 3.48 4.67
CA ASP A 219 -9.30 4.86 4.42
C ASP A 219 -7.81 5.05 4.79
N TYR A 220 -7.34 4.52 5.92
CA TYR A 220 -5.92 4.57 6.26
C TYR A 220 -5.03 3.82 5.27
N ARG A 221 -5.49 2.68 4.78
CA ARG A 221 -4.74 1.89 3.79
C ARG A 221 -4.68 2.59 2.43
N ALA A 222 -5.80 3.16 1.97
CA ALA A 222 -5.88 3.92 0.74
C ALA A 222 -4.97 5.16 0.78
N GLN A 223 -4.82 5.78 1.96
CA GLN A 223 -3.90 6.90 2.18
C GLN A 223 -2.42 6.48 2.40
N GLY A 224 -2.08 5.20 2.30
CA GLY A 224 -0.72 4.70 2.61
C GLY A 224 -0.32 4.83 4.09
N ARG A 225 -1.25 5.19 4.99
CA ARG A 225 -1.00 5.41 6.42
C ARG A 225 -1.01 4.08 7.19
N LEU A 226 -0.11 3.17 6.83
CA LEU A 226 -0.03 1.82 7.39
C LEU A 226 0.18 1.80 8.92
N GLY A 227 0.91 2.77 9.47
CA GLY A 227 1.08 2.91 10.93
C GLY A 227 -0.23 3.24 11.65
N ALA A 228 -1.07 4.10 11.08
CA ALA A 228 -2.40 4.41 11.62
C ALA A 228 -3.36 3.22 11.50
N ALA A 229 -3.33 2.51 10.35
CA ALA A 229 -4.07 1.27 10.16
C ALA A 229 -3.67 0.22 11.20
N ALA A 230 -2.36 0.03 11.44
CA ALA A 230 -1.82 -0.86 12.46
C ALA A 230 -2.31 -0.46 13.87
N ALA A 231 -2.27 0.84 14.20
CA ALA A 231 -2.71 1.34 15.50
C ALA A 231 -4.19 1.02 15.81
N ILE A 232 -5.08 1.08 14.81
CA ILE A 232 -6.50 0.77 15.00
C ILE A 232 -6.85 -0.71 14.86
N THR A 233 -5.92 -1.56 14.40
CA THR A 233 -6.20 -2.95 14.01
C THR A 233 -6.84 -3.76 15.14
N ASP A 234 -6.30 -3.69 16.35
CA ASP A 234 -6.82 -4.46 17.49
C ASP A 234 -8.24 -4.05 17.89
N HIS A 235 -8.53 -2.76 17.80
CA HIS A 235 -9.87 -2.23 18.04
C HIS A 235 -10.85 -2.75 16.99
N VAL A 236 -10.51 -2.60 15.71
CA VAL A 236 -11.37 -2.99 14.58
C VAL A 236 -11.64 -4.50 14.60
N VAL A 237 -10.60 -5.33 14.78
CA VAL A 237 -10.72 -6.79 14.86
C VAL A 237 -11.67 -7.19 15.99
N ARG A 238 -11.51 -6.61 17.19
CA ARG A 238 -12.37 -6.90 18.34
C ARG A 238 -13.81 -6.45 18.11
N SER A 239 -14.00 -5.25 17.58
CA SER A 239 -15.29 -4.61 17.37
C SER A 239 -16.13 -5.35 16.31
N ILE A 240 -15.53 -5.61 15.14
CA ILE A 240 -16.17 -6.36 14.05
C ILE A 240 -16.34 -7.83 14.44
N GLY A 241 -15.34 -8.45 15.08
CA GLY A 241 -15.39 -9.85 15.51
C GLY A 241 -16.57 -10.11 16.45
N ALA A 242 -16.75 -9.24 17.46
CA ALA A 242 -17.89 -9.33 18.37
C ALA A 242 -19.25 -9.15 17.65
N ARG A 243 -19.32 -8.37 16.57
CA ARG A 243 -20.53 -8.25 15.74
C ARG A 243 -20.80 -9.54 14.96
N ILE A 244 -19.76 -10.12 14.35
CA ILE A 244 -19.85 -11.37 13.59
C ILE A 244 -20.32 -12.52 14.51
N GLU A 245 -19.68 -12.69 15.67
CA GLU A 245 -20.04 -13.71 16.65
C GLU A 245 -21.48 -13.53 17.17
N ALA A 246 -21.97 -12.29 17.25
CA ALA A 246 -23.35 -12.00 17.63
C ALA A 246 -24.37 -12.19 16.49
N GLY A 247 -23.96 -12.67 15.31
CA GLY A 247 -24.82 -12.82 14.13
C GLY A 247 -25.28 -11.49 13.52
N ARG A 248 -24.57 -10.40 13.84
CA ARG A 248 -24.84 -9.02 13.35
C ARG A 248 -23.68 -8.45 12.53
N GLY A 249 -22.72 -9.30 12.17
CA GLY A 249 -21.54 -8.90 11.40
C GLY A 249 -21.88 -8.64 9.94
N ASP A 250 -20.96 -7.97 9.28
CA ASP A 250 -21.01 -7.69 7.86
C ASP A 250 -19.85 -8.41 7.15
N PRO A 251 -20.10 -9.27 6.14
CA PRO A 251 -19.03 -9.96 5.43
C PRO A 251 -18.05 -8.98 4.79
N ALA A 252 -18.52 -7.86 4.26
CA ALA A 252 -17.65 -6.86 3.63
C ALA A 252 -16.69 -6.23 4.64
N ALA A 253 -17.20 -5.81 5.81
CA ALA A 253 -16.38 -5.31 6.91
C ALA A 253 -15.35 -6.34 7.37
N GLY A 254 -15.76 -7.60 7.51
CA GLY A 254 -14.85 -8.67 7.90
C GLY A 254 -13.78 -8.99 6.85
N CYS A 255 -14.10 -8.92 5.56
CA CYS A 255 -13.12 -9.08 4.47
C CYS A 255 -12.11 -7.93 4.45
N ALA A 256 -12.51 -6.68 4.69
CA ALA A 256 -11.59 -5.56 4.82
C ALA A 256 -10.54 -5.80 5.92
N VAL A 257 -10.98 -6.33 7.08
CA VAL A 257 -10.08 -6.76 8.15
C VAL A 257 -9.19 -7.92 7.72
N ALA A 258 -9.74 -8.91 7.03
CA ALA A 258 -8.98 -10.07 6.55
C ALA A 258 -7.84 -9.64 5.61
N TYR A 259 -8.13 -8.84 4.58
CA TYR A 259 -7.11 -8.34 3.66
C TYR A 259 -6.07 -7.49 4.38
N HIS A 260 -6.47 -6.71 5.39
CA HIS A 260 -5.50 -5.99 6.21
C HIS A 260 -4.59 -6.91 7.03
N LEU A 261 -5.16 -7.91 7.69
CA LEU A 261 -4.41 -8.89 8.46
C LEU A 261 -3.51 -9.76 7.59
N MET A 262 -3.85 -9.97 6.32
CA MET A 262 -2.98 -10.67 5.38
C MET A 262 -1.67 -9.92 5.14
N ASP A 263 -1.64 -8.59 5.22
CA ASP A 263 -0.37 -7.85 5.13
C ASP A 263 0.34 -7.72 6.48
N HIS A 264 -0.31 -8.13 7.57
CA HIS A 264 0.22 -8.07 8.92
C HIS A 264 1.27 -9.19 9.15
N PRO A 265 2.35 -8.93 9.92
CA PRO A 265 3.38 -9.95 10.22
C PRO A 265 2.82 -11.18 10.94
N ASP A 266 1.75 -11.02 11.71
CA ASP A 266 1.03 -12.13 12.36
C ASP A 266 0.04 -12.81 11.41
N ARG A 267 0.54 -13.73 10.59
CA ARG A 267 -0.25 -14.49 9.62
C ARG A 267 -1.24 -15.47 10.27
N ASP A 268 -0.95 -15.95 11.48
CA ASP A 268 -1.84 -16.89 12.18
C ASP A 268 -3.13 -16.20 12.63
N ARG A 269 -3.03 -14.94 13.02
CA ARG A 269 -4.21 -14.10 13.28
C ARG A 269 -5.10 -13.95 12.05
N ALA A 270 -4.53 -13.75 10.87
CA ALA A 270 -5.30 -13.70 9.62
C ALA A 270 -6.04 -15.02 9.34
N ARG A 271 -5.39 -16.18 9.59
CA ARG A 271 -6.01 -17.51 9.44
C ARG A 271 -7.17 -17.71 10.40
N GLN A 272 -7.02 -17.33 11.67
CA GLN A 272 -8.09 -17.44 12.67
C GLN A 272 -9.28 -16.56 12.28
N TRP A 273 -9.01 -15.33 11.84
CA TRP A 273 -10.03 -14.41 11.37
C TRP A 273 -10.81 -14.95 10.16
N VAL A 274 -10.12 -15.49 9.16
CA VAL A 274 -10.79 -16.05 7.98
C VAL A 274 -11.61 -17.30 8.30
N ARG A 275 -11.21 -18.11 9.29
CA ARG A 275 -12.06 -19.21 9.78
C ARG A 275 -13.37 -18.69 10.39
N LEU A 276 -13.29 -17.70 11.28
CA LEU A 276 -14.48 -17.05 11.85
C LEU A 276 -15.40 -16.53 10.74
N MET A 277 -14.83 -15.90 9.70
CA MET A 277 -15.58 -15.40 8.55
C MET A 277 -16.23 -16.52 7.74
N ALA A 278 -15.51 -17.60 7.44
CA ALA A 278 -16.02 -18.73 6.67
C ALA A 278 -17.17 -19.45 7.40
N ASP A 279 -17.09 -19.54 8.72
CA ASP A 279 -18.16 -20.11 9.55
C ASP A 279 -19.40 -19.21 9.57
N ALA A 280 -19.21 -17.88 9.64
CA ALA A 280 -20.30 -16.91 9.72
C ALA A 280 -20.95 -16.57 8.36
N PHE A 281 -20.17 -16.56 7.27
CA PHE A 281 -20.58 -16.11 5.93
C PHE A 281 -20.13 -17.08 4.83
N PRO A 282 -20.56 -18.37 4.87
CA PRO A 282 -20.10 -19.38 3.93
C PRO A 282 -20.50 -19.12 2.47
N SER A 283 -21.48 -18.25 2.23
CA SER A 283 -21.96 -17.89 0.89
C SER A 283 -21.32 -16.61 0.33
N SER A 284 -20.32 -16.04 0.99
CA SER A 284 -19.63 -14.85 0.49
C SER A 284 -18.45 -15.25 -0.39
N ASP A 285 -18.37 -14.66 -1.59
CA ASP A 285 -17.33 -14.98 -2.57
C ASP A 285 -15.93 -14.56 -2.08
N ASP A 286 -15.81 -13.34 -1.51
CA ASP A 286 -14.55 -12.87 -0.89
C ASP A 286 -14.10 -13.78 0.25
N VAL A 287 -15.04 -14.22 1.10
CA VAL A 287 -14.73 -15.12 2.22
C VAL A 287 -14.27 -16.48 1.71
N SER A 288 -14.92 -17.00 0.66
CA SER A 288 -14.54 -18.25 0.02
C SER A 288 -13.15 -18.16 -0.60
N LEU A 289 -12.85 -17.07 -1.32
CA LEU A 289 -11.53 -16.77 -1.87
C LEU A 289 -10.46 -16.74 -0.76
N LEU A 290 -10.73 -16.03 0.33
CA LEU A 290 -9.82 -15.93 1.48
C LEU A 290 -9.56 -17.30 2.12
N ALA A 291 -10.60 -18.11 2.28
CA ALA A 291 -10.47 -19.47 2.82
C ALA A 291 -9.65 -20.36 1.88
N ASP A 292 -9.92 -20.31 0.58
CA ASP A 292 -9.20 -21.08 -0.45
C ASP A 292 -7.73 -20.65 -0.56
N TRP A 293 -7.42 -19.36 -0.41
CA TRP A 293 -6.05 -18.88 -0.33
C TRP A 293 -5.25 -19.55 0.81
N PHE A 294 -5.83 -19.69 2.00
CA PHE A 294 -5.16 -20.35 3.11
C PHE A 294 -5.04 -21.87 2.93
N LEU A 295 -5.84 -22.49 2.06
CA LEU A 295 -5.63 -23.87 1.63
C LEU A 295 -4.45 -23.95 0.65
N LEU A 296 -4.31 -22.97 -0.25
CA LEU A 296 -3.16 -22.88 -1.17
C LEU A 296 -1.83 -22.66 -0.45
N GLU A 297 -1.83 -21.91 0.66
CA GLU A 297 -0.62 -21.64 1.43
C GLU A 297 0.00 -22.88 2.07
N LYS A 298 -0.80 -23.90 2.40
CA LYS A 298 -0.32 -25.12 3.04
C LYS A 298 0.52 -25.94 2.07
N ASP A 299 1.61 -26.51 2.56
CA ASP A 299 2.41 -27.47 1.80
C ASP A 299 1.58 -28.72 1.53
N GLY A 300 1.27 -28.98 0.25
CA GLY A 300 0.49 -30.14 -0.16
C GLY A 300 -0.32 -29.93 -1.43
N PRO A 301 -1.01 -30.98 -1.91
CA PRO A 301 -1.91 -30.86 -3.04
C PRO A 301 -3.10 -29.97 -2.69
N VAL A 302 -3.39 -29.02 -3.57
CA VAL A 302 -4.57 -28.16 -3.44
C VAL A 302 -5.83 -29.00 -3.62
N PRO A 303 -6.82 -28.91 -2.70
CA PRO A 303 -8.09 -29.61 -2.87
C PRO A 303 -8.74 -29.25 -4.22
N ARG A 304 -9.23 -30.26 -4.94
CA ARG A 304 -9.85 -30.08 -6.26
C ARG A 304 -10.98 -29.03 -6.22
N ASP A 305 -11.80 -29.07 -5.18
CA ASP A 305 -12.93 -28.15 -5.05
C ASP A 305 -12.49 -26.68 -4.88
N ALA A 306 -11.39 -26.42 -4.16
CA ALA A 306 -10.83 -25.07 -4.02
C ALA A 306 -10.27 -24.57 -5.36
N ARG A 307 -9.59 -25.45 -6.10
CA ARG A 307 -9.10 -25.14 -7.45
C ARG A 307 -10.26 -24.78 -8.39
N GLU A 308 -11.30 -25.60 -8.44
CA GLU A 308 -12.46 -25.35 -9.31
C GLU A 308 -13.18 -24.06 -8.94
N ARG A 309 -13.37 -23.78 -7.64
CA ARG A 309 -13.96 -22.51 -7.18
C ARG A 309 -13.17 -21.29 -7.64
N LEU A 310 -11.85 -21.30 -7.48
CA LEU A 310 -10.99 -20.18 -7.90
C LEU A 310 -11.03 -19.96 -9.43
N ILE A 311 -11.04 -21.03 -10.21
CA ILE A 311 -11.13 -20.94 -11.67
C ILE A 311 -12.52 -20.43 -12.08
N THR A 312 -13.59 -21.01 -11.54
CA THR A 312 -14.97 -20.61 -11.87
C THR A 312 -15.26 -19.16 -11.49
N ALA A 313 -14.82 -18.70 -10.31
CA ALA A 313 -15.00 -17.32 -9.88
C ALA A 313 -14.36 -16.31 -10.85
N ALA A 314 -13.23 -16.68 -11.46
CA ALA A 314 -12.53 -15.86 -12.44
C ALA A 314 -13.10 -15.96 -13.86
N GLU A 315 -13.55 -17.14 -14.30
CA GLU A 315 -14.09 -17.36 -15.66
C GLU A 315 -15.44 -16.67 -15.87
N ALA A 316 -16.32 -16.70 -14.86
CA ALA A 316 -17.65 -16.12 -14.98
C ALA A 316 -17.64 -14.58 -14.99
N GLY A 317 -16.66 -13.95 -14.33
CA GLY A 317 -16.65 -12.51 -14.11
C GLY A 317 -17.79 -11.98 -13.20
N GLU A 318 -18.78 -12.83 -12.86
CA GLU A 318 -19.89 -12.53 -11.97
C GLU A 318 -19.46 -12.54 -10.49
N ASP A 319 -18.61 -13.50 -10.12
CA ASP A 319 -18.17 -13.73 -8.73
C ASP A 319 -16.79 -13.13 -8.45
N LEU A 320 -16.50 -11.98 -9.08
CA LEU A 320 -15.26 -11.28 -8.80
C LEU A 320 -15.28 -10.70 -7.38
N PRO A 321 -14.10 -10.68 -6.72
CA PRO A 321 -13.95 -10.09 -5.40
C PRO A 321 -14.43 -8.65 -5.34
N VAL A 322 -15.06 -8.26 -4.23
CA VAL A 322 -15.57 -6.89 -4.06
C VAL A 322 -14.43 -5.89 -3.90
N TYR A 323 -13.36 -6.32 -3.22
CA TYR A 323 -12.18 -5.50 -2.97
C TYR A 323 -11.11 -5.70 -4.03
N LEU A 324 -10.42 -4.61 -4.39
CA LEU A 324 -9.26 -4.66 -5.28
C LEU A 324 -8.15 -5.55 -4.71
N ALA A 325 -7.99 -5.57 -3.39
CA ALA A 325 -7.08 -6.50 -2.70
C ALA A 325 -7.47 -7.97 -2.94
N GLY A 326 -8.76 -8.28 -2.95
CA GLY A 326 -9.28 -9.60 -3.29
C GLY A 326 -8.99 -9.98 -4.74
N LEU A 327 -9.19 -9.05 -5.69
CA LEU A 327 -8.88 -9.30 -7.10
C LEU A 327 -7.39 -9.60 -7.32
N ARG A 328 -6.50 -8.85 -6.63
CA ARG A 328 -5.05 -9.12 -6.62
C ARG A 328 -4.72 -10.47 -5.99
N LEU A 329 -5.43 -10.85 -4.93
CA LEU A 329 -5.26 -12.14 -4.28
C LEU A 329 -5.68 -13.30 -5.20
N LEU A 330 -6.81 -13.16 -5.90
CA LEU A 330 -7.30 -14.12 -6.87
C LEU A 330 -6.29 -14.32 -8.01
N ARG A 331 -5.71 -13.25 -8.56
CA ARG A 331 -4.61 -13.37 -9.54
C ARG A 331 -3.46 -14.21 -8.98
N THR A 332 -3.02 -13.90 -7.77
CA THR A 332 -1.90 -14.58 -7.12
C THR A 332 -2.20 -16.07 -6.88
N ALA A 333 -3.44 -16.39 -6.50
CA ALA A 333 -3.92 -17.75 -6.34
C ALA A 333 -3.87 -18.54 -7.67
N LEU A 334 -4.39 -17.95 -8.75
CA LEU A 334 -4.38 -18.57 -10.08
C LEU A 334 -2.95 -18.77 -10.62
N GLU A 335 -2.06 -17.80 -10.41
CA GLU A 335 -0.65 -17.93 -10.79
C GLU A 335 0.06 -19.05 -10.01
N ARG A 336 -0.24 -19.19 -8.71
CA ARG A 336 0.30 -20.30 -7.89
C ARG A 336 -0.19 -21.65 -8.39
N LEU A 337 -1.48 -21.78 -8.72
CA LEU A 337 -2.02 -22.97 -9.35
C LEU A 337 -1.31 -23.27 -10.68
N SER A 338 -1.05 -22.24 -11.51
CA SER A 338 -0.43 -22.42 -12.82
C SER A 338 1.01 -22.92 -12.70
N ARG A 339 1.75 -22.46 -11.68
CA ARG A 339 3.08 -22.99 -11.37
C ARG A 339 3.03 -24.45 -10.92
N SER A 340 2.07 -24.80 -10.07
CA SER A 340 1.87 -26.19 -9.63
C SER A 340 1.57 -27.13 -10.80
N ASP A 341 0.72 -26.69 -11.72
CA ASP A 341 0.34 -27.41 -12.95
C ASP A 341 1.52 -27.67 -13.88
N ARG A 342 2.36 -26.65 -14.09
CA ARG A 342 3.59 -26.80 -14.89
C ARG A 342 4.56 -27.76 -14.23
N ALA A 343 4.70 -27.70 -12.90
CA ALA A 343 5.58 -28.59 -12.15
C ALA A 343 5.12 -30.06 -12.19
N SER A 344 3.80 -30.30 -12.25
CA SER A 344 3.22 -31.64 -12.35
C SER A 344 3.01 -32.14 -13.79
N GLY A 345 3.24 -31.30 -14.80
CA GLY A 345 2.97 -31.59 -16.20
C GLY A 345 1.47 -31.65 -16.56
N GLN A 346 0.59 -31.18 -15.67
CA GLN A 346 -0.86 -31.12 -15.88
C GLN A 346 -1.22 -29.70 -16.33
N TRP A 347 -1.36 -29.48 -17.64
CA TRP A 347 -1.79 -28.18 -18.16
C TRP A 347 -3.31 -28.05 -18.16
N ASP A 348 -3.81 -26.97 -17.57
CA ASP A 348 -5.23 -26.62 -17.56
C ASP A 348 -5.47 -25.31 -18.36
N PRO A 349 -6.11 -25.37 -19.54
CA PRO A 349 -6.37 -24.18 -20.35
C PRO A 349 -7.34 -23.21 -19.66
N ARG A 350 -8.25 -23.71 -18.81
CA ARG A 350 -9.21 -22.88 -18.06
C ARG A 350 -8.48 -21.94 -17.11
N LEU A 351 -7.42 -22.43 -16.47
CA LEU A 351 -6.60 -21.62 -15.58
C LEU A 351 -5.90 -20.45 -16.31
N THR A 352 -5.51 -20.67 -17.58
CA THR A 352 -4.95 -19.62 -18.43
C THR A 352 -6.00 -18.57 -18.77
N SER A 353 -7.21 -19.02 -19.13
CA SER A 353 -8.35 -18.14 -19.40
C SER A 353 -8.77 -17.32 -18.17
N ALA A 354 -8.95 -17.98 -17.01
CA ALA A 354 -9.24 -17.36 -15.73
C ALA A 354 -8.20 -16.28 -15.35
N THR A 355 -6.91 -16.62 -15.49
CA THR A 355 -5.82 -15.67 -15.21
C THR A 355 -5.87 -14.46 -16.15
N HIS A 356 -6.18 -14.69 -17.44
CA HIS A 356 -6.34 -13.63 -18.40
C HIS A 356 -7.52 -12.71 -18.02
N THR A 357 -8.69 -13.26 -17.70
CA THR A 357 -9.85 -12.48 -17.27
C THR A 357 -9.52 -11.59 -16.08
N VAL A 358 -8.96 -12.14 -15.00
CA VAL A 358 -8.60 -11.37 -13.81
C VAL A 358 -7.58 -10.26 -14.12
N ASN A 359 -6.61 -10.52 -15.00
CA ASN A 359 -5.67 -9.50 -15.44
C ASN A 359 -6.36 -8.37 -16.21
N THR A 360 -7.35 -8.66 -17.06
CA THR A 360 -8.13 -7.64 -17.77
C THR A 360 -8.89 -6.74 -16.79
N TYR A 361 -9.50 -7.31 -15.74
CA TYR A 361 -10.13 -6.51 -14.70
C TYR A 361 -9.13 -5.67 -13.90
N LEU A 362 -7.95 -6.22 -13.55
CA LEU A 362 -6.89 -5.45 -12.88
C LEU A 362 -6.34 -4.32 -13.75
N LEU A 363 -6.24 -4.55 -15.07
CA LEU A 363 -5.84 -3.54 -16.07
C LEU A 363 -6.86 -2.40 -16.17
N ALA A 364 -8.14 -2.71 -16.06
CA ALA A 364 -9.22 -1.74 -16.12
C ALA A 364 -9.49 -1.06 -14.76
N ALA A 365 -9.06 -1.69 -13.66
CA ALA A 365 -9.34 -1.21 -12.32
C ALA A 365 -8.68 0.15 -12.04
N ASP A 366 -9.40 0.96 -11.26
CA ASP A 366 -8.92 2.19 -10.63
C ASP A 366 -8.13 1.83 -9.37
N PRO A 367 -6.81 2.07 -9.32
CA PRO A 367 -5.98 1.73 -8.18
C PRO A 367 -6.24 2.60 -6.94
N ALA A 368 -6.88 3.77 -7.10
CA ALA A 368 -7.21 4.65 -6.00
C ALA A 368 -8.45 4.18 -5.21
N ASN A 369 -9.26 3.31 -5.81
CA ASN A 369 -10.45 2.75 -5.18
C ASN A 369 -10.12 1.44 -4.45
N PRO A 370 -10.41 1.31 -3.13
CA PRO A 370 -10.26 0.03 -2.44
C PRO A 370 -11.20 -1.06 -2.97
N PHE A 371 -12.30 -0.68 -3.62
CA PHE A 371 -13.24 -1.58 -4.30
C PHE A 371 -12.82 -1.82 -5.75
N VAL A 372 -13.23 -2.96 -6.32
CA VAL A 372 -13.09 -3.18 -7.76
C VAL A 372 -13.96 -2.17 -8.48
N SER A 373 -13.33 -1.19 -9.14
CA SER A 373 -14.02 -0.26 -10.03
C SER A 373 -13.28 -0.07 -11.32
N TYR A 374 -13.98 -0.06 -12.44
CA TYR A 374 -13.41 0.04 -13.78
C TYR A 374 -14.39 0.70 -14.76
N THR A 375 -13.88 1.16 -15.90
CA THR A 375 -14.70 1.62 -17.02
C THR A 375 -14.85 0.48 -18.03
N GLY A 376 -16.03 0.30 -18.62
CA GLY A 376 -16.29 -0.78 -19.57
C GLY A 376 -17.48 -0.52 -20.48
N THR A 377 -17.68 -1.40 -21.46
CA THR A 377 -18.90 -1.41 -22.29
C THR A 377 -19.96 -2.37 -21.76
N GLY A 378 -19.73 -2.97 -20.61
CA GLY A 378 -20.49 -4.08 -20.06
C GLY A 378 -19.82 -4.59 -18.80
N LEU A 379 -20.55 -5.37 -18.00
CA LEU A 379 -20.02 -5.93 -16.76
C LEU A 379 -18.82 -6.85 -17.06
N HIS A 380 -18.90 -7.60 -18.16
CA HIS A 380 -17.89 -8.57 -18.60
C HIS A 380 -16.92 -8.02 -19.66
N THR A 381 -16.99 -6.72 -19.95
CA THR A 381 -16.13 -6.06 -20.94
C THR A 381 -15.43 -4.85 -20.33
N PRO A 382 -14.58 -5.06 -19.31
CA PRO A 382 -13.72 -4.01 -18.77
C PRO A 382 -12.80 -3.47 -19.87
N LEU A 383 -12.71 -2.14 -19.98
CA LEU A 383 -11.78 -1.46 -20.86
C LEU A 383 -10.58 -0.98 -20.07
N VAL A 384 -9.39 -1.18 -20.63
CA VAL A 384 -8.18 -0.57 -20.09
C VAL A 384 -8.34 0.95 -20.19
N ALA A 385 -7.93 1.70 -19.17
CA ALA A 385 -8.11 3.15 -19.11
C ALA A 385 -7.61 3.89 -20.37
N GLU A 386 -6.62 3.32 -21.05
CA GLU A 386 -6.04 3.84 -22.29
C GLU A 386 -6.87 3.50 -23.56
N ASP A 387 -7.69 2.44 -23.52
CA ASP A 387 -8.62 2.06 -24.59
C ASP A 387 -10.00 2.74 -24.45
N ALA A 388 -10.29 3.28 -23.26
CA ALA A 388 -11.45 4.14 -23.07
C ALA A 388 -11.21 5.42 -23.90
N PRO A 389 -12.07 5.76 -24.89
CA PRO A 389 -11.99 7.05 -25.55
C PRO A 389 -11.85 8.14 -24.50
N ALA A 390 -10.82 8.98 -24.63
CA ALA A 390 -10.48 9.95 -23.63
C ALA A 390 -11.66 10.93 -23.45
N VAL A 391 -12.54 10.65 -22.49
CA VAL A 391 -13.53 11.58 -21.97
C VAL A 391 -12.74 12.60 -21.16
N ARG A 392 -12.03 13.47 -21.87
CA ARG A 392 -11.19 14.50 -21.27
C ARG A 392 -12.11 15.53 -20.61
N SER A 393 -12.18 15.49 -19.28
CA SER A 393 -12.61 16.62 -18.48
C SER A 393 -11.82 17.86 -18.93
N ALA A 394 -12.52 18.87 -19.43
CA ALA A 394 -11.93 20.12 -19.92
C ALA A 394 -11.47 21.04 -18.76
N THR A 395 -10.80 20.50 -17.75
CA THR A 395 -10.14 21.29 -16.70
C THR A 395 -8.68 21.48 -17.05
N SER A 396 -8.37 22.68 -17.53
CA SER A 396 -7.08 23.39 -17.52
C SER A 396 -5.80 22.53 -17.53
N VAL A 397 -5.19 22.45 -18.71
CA VAL A 397 -3.85 21.90 -18.98
C VAL A 397 -2.78 22.70 -18.21
N ALA A 398 -2.44 22.25 -17.01
CA ALA A 398 -1.05 22.21 -16.56
C ALA A 398 -0.50 20.83 -16.94
N SER A 399 0.71 20.80 -17.49
CA SER A 399 1.33 19.59 -18.07
C SER A 399 1.84 18.66 -16.97
N ASP A 400 1.17 17.54 -16.72
CA ASP A 400 1.51 16.67 -15.59
C ASP A 400 2.35 15.45 -15.98
N ASP A 401 3.60 15.45 -15.50
CA ASP A 401 4.46 14.26 -15.39
C ASP A 401 3.85 13.18 -14.47
N ALA A 402 2.85 13.55 -13.65
CA ALA A 402 2.14 12.66 -12.73
C ALA A 402 1.35 11.54 -13.44
N ASP A 403 0.76 11.80 -14.61
CA ASP A 403 0.02 10.79 -15.37
C ASP A 403 0.94 9.67 -15.89
N SER A 404 2.16 10.03 -16.30
CA SER A 404 3.14 9.07 -16.84
C SER A 404 3.66 8.13 -15.75
N ALA A 405 3.85 8.65 -14.53
CA ALA A 405 4.25 7.85 -13.37
C ALA A 405 3.15 6.87 -12.94
N GLY A 406 1.88 7.30 -12.99
CA GLY A 406 0.72 6.44 -12.72
C GLY A 406 0.58 5.28 -13.71
N VAL A 407 0.74 5.57 -15.01
CA VAL A 407 0.72 4.54 -16.07
C VAL A 407 1.86 3.55 -15.89
N LEU A 408 3.09 4.01 -15.61
CA LEU A 408 4.22 3.11 -15.35
C LEU A 408 3.98 2.26 -14.09
N ALA A 409 3.52 2.85 -12.99
CA ALA A 409 3.23 2.11 -11.75
C ALA A 409 2.20 1.00 -11.98
N LYS A 410 1.13 1.31 -12.73
CA LYS A 410 0.12 0.32 -13.14
C LYS A 410 0.76 -0.80 -13.95
N ALA A 411 1.57 -0.44 -14.94
CA ALA A 411 2.25 -1.37 -15.82
C ALA A 411 3.23 -2.31 -15.08
N LEU A 412 3.93 -1.81 -14.06
CA LEU A 412 4.79 -2.63 -13.19
C LEU A 412 3.97 -3.57 -12.29
N ASP A 413 2.84 -3.13 -11.72
CA ASP A 413 1.96 -4.01 -10.90
C ASP A 413 1.35 -5.13 -11.74
N LEU A 414 1.13 -4.88 -13.03
CA LEU A 414 0.66 -5.85 -14.03
C LEU A 414 1.74 -6.82 -14.48
N LEU A 415 2.99 -6.33 -14.62
CA LEU A 415 4.16 -7.19 -14.82
C LEU A 415 4.28 -8.18 -13.65
N GLY A 416 3.86 -7.73 -12.46
CA GLY A 416 3.69 -8.56 -11.29
C GLY A 416 5.02 -9.13 -10.83
N THR A 417 5.06 -10.44 -10.61
CA THR A 417 6.32 -11.13 -10.31
C THR A 417 6.98 -11.56 -11.61
N VAL A 418 8.19 -11.07 -11.86
CA VAL A 418 9.08 -11.52 -12.92
C VAL A 418 10.03 -12.61 -12.41
N THR A 419 10.42 -13.51 -13.30
CA THR A 419 11.36 -14.59 -13.01
C THR A 419 12.52 -14.49 -14.00
N ALA A 420 13.74 -14.66 -13.52
CA ALA A 420 14.92 -14.72 -14.38
C ALA A 420 14.78 -15.83 -15.45
N GLY A 421 15.22 -15.57 -16.67
CA GLY A 421 15.18 -16.53 -17.78
C GLY A 421 13.82 -16.63 -18.50
N LEU A 422 12.83 -15.81 -18.13
CA LEU A 422 11.54 -15.75 -18.82
C LEU A 422 11.36 -14.38 -19.44
N THR A 423 11.24 -14.33 -20.76
CA THR A 423 10.83 -13.10 -21.44
C THR A 423 9.34 -12.86 -21.22
N ARG A 424 8.98 -11.68 -20.71
CA ARG A 424 7.60 -11.26 -20.53
C ARG A 424 7.43 -9.85 -21.07
N THR A 425 6.53 -9.70 -22.03
CA THR A 425 6.18 -8.39 -22.60
C THR A 425 4.77 -8.01 -22.18
N ILE A 426 4.62 -6.80 -21.66
CA ILE A 426 3.32 -6.15 -21.43
C ILE A 426 3.31 -4.90 -22.29
N SER A 427 2.40 -4.90 -23.26
CA SER A 427 2.14 -3.72 -24.09
C SER A 427 0.92 -2.99 -23.54
N LEU A 428 1.14 -1.75 -23.13
CA LEU A 428 0.11 -0.75 -22.90
C LEU A 428 0.14 0.28 -24.04
N PRO A 429 -0.98 0.94 -24.36
CA PRO A 429 -1.02 1.93 -25.42
C PRO A 429 0.07 3.01 -25.37
N LEU A 430 0.48 3.47 -24.17
CA LEU A 430 1.55 4.48 -24.02
C LEU A 430 2.96 3.89 -23.85
N LEU A 431 3.08 2.62 -23.45
CA LEU A 431 4.38 1.98 -23.23
C LEU A 431 4.34 0.46 -23.35
N THR A 432 5.39 -0.13 -23.91
CA THR A 432 5.64 -1.57 -23.85
C THR A 432 6.77 -1.83 -22.86
N LEU A 433 6.48 -2.60 -21.81
CA LEU A 433 7.50 -3.18 -20.94
C LEU A 433 7.88 -4.55 -21.44
N THR A 434 9.16 -4.77 -21.69
CA THR A 434 9.71 -6.09 -21.97
C THR A 434 10.72 -6.42 -20.90
N TRP A 435 10.39 -7.42 -20.09
CA TRP A 435 11.34 -8.10 -19.24
C TRP A 435 12.00 -9.22 -20.04
N SER A 436 13.33 -9.27 -20.11
CA SER A 436 14.05 -10.31 -20.83
C SER A 436 15.43 -10.57 -20.24
N ASP A 437 16.07 -11.65 -20.69
CA ASP A 437 17.52 -11.80 -20.51
C ASP A 437 18.27 -10.66 -21.20
N ARG A 438 19.39 -10.24 -20.62
CA ARG A 438 20.31 -9.35 -21.33
C ARG A 438 20.89 -10.07 -22.55
N PRO A 439 21.14 -9.37 -23.67
CA PRO A 439 21.76 -9.97 -24.85
C PRO A 439 23.14 -10.59 -24.59
N ASP A 440 23.86 -10.10 -23.58
CA ASP A 440 25.18 -10.58 -23.16
C ASP A 440 25.13 -11.75 -22.16
N GLY A 441 23.94 -12.19 -21.75
CA GLY A 441 23.74 -13.23 -20.73
C GLY A 441 24.11 -12.80 -19.31
N GLY A 442 24.43 -11.52 -19.08
CA GLY A 442 24.95 -10.99 -17.81
C GLY A 442 23.88 -10.61 -16.78
N GLY A 443 22.61 -10.93 -17.00
CA GLY A 443 21.52 -10.55 -16.10
C GLY A 443 20.18 -10.43 -16.81
N GLN A 444 19.27 -9.63 -16.24
CA GLN A 444 17.95 -9.35 -16.79
C GLN A 444 17.84 -7.87 -17.17
N MET A 445 16.93 -7.57 -18.08
CA MET A 445 16.69 -6.22 -18.57
C MET A 445 15.19 -5.97 -18.59
N LEU A 446 14.79 -4.82 -18.05
CA LEU A 446 13.49 -4.23 -18.28
C LEU A 446 13.64 -3.12 -19.32
N SER A 447 13.16 -3.37 -20.53
CA SER A 447 13.05 -2.36 -21.57
C SER A 447 11.65 -1.74 -21.50
N VAL A 448 11.58 -0.42 -21.38
CA VAL A 448 10.34 0.36 -21.48
C VAL A 448 10.39 1.11 -22.81
N ASP A 449 9.65 0.64 -23.79
CA ASP A 449 9.47 1.31 -25.06
C ASP A 449 8.21 2.17 -25.00
N SER A 450 8.35 3.48 -24.80
CA SER A 450 7.19 4.37 -24.83
C SER A 450 6.77 4.65 -26.26
N HIS A 451 5.51 4.42 -26.62
CA HIS A 451 4.95 4.74 -27.95
C HIS A 451 4.68 6.26 -28.11
N GLY A 452 5.63 7.11 -27.70
CA GLY A 452 5.45 8.55 -27.53
C GLY A 452 6.60 9.24 -26.78
N ARG A 453 6.32 10.33 -26.05
CA ARG A 453 7.30 11.21 -25.35
C ARG A 453 8.19 10.45 -24.31
N ALA A 454 9.16 9.68 -24.77
CA ALA A 454 10.10 8.91 -23.94
C ALA A 454 10.85 9.76 -22.90
N LYS A 455 11.07 11.04 -23.20
CA LYS A 455 11.79 11.97 -22.31
C LYS A 455 11.13 12.15 -20.94
N ALA A 456 9.82 11.98 -20.80
CA ALA A 456 9.13 12.18 -19.53
C ALA A 456 9.40 11.06 -18.51
N LEU A 457 9.79 9.87 -18.98
CA LEU A 457 10.09 8.71 -18.12
C LEU A 457 11.59 8.58 -17.81
N ALA A 458 12.45 9.33 -18.52
CA ALA A 458 13.88 9.30 -18.31
C ALA A 458 14.24 9.74 -16.88
N GLY A 459 15.06 8.95 -16.19
CA GLY A 459 15.46 9.22 -14.82
C GLY A 459 14.49 8.73 -13.74
N MET A 460 13.29 8.23 -14.10
CA MET A 460 12.41 7.58 -13.14
C MET A 460 13.08 6.34 -12.53
N GLY A 461 13.01 6.23 -11.20
CA GLY A 461 13.46 5.05 -10.48
C GLY A 461 12.48 3.90 -10.64
N VAL A 462 12.98 2.72 -10.96
CA VAL A 462 12.25 1.45 -10.94
C VAL A 462 12.94 0.54 -9.93
N VAL A 463 12.18 0.03 -8.97
CA VAL A 463 12.68 -0.84 -7.91
C VAL A 463 12.24 -2.26 -8.18
N LEU A 464 13.17 -3.20 -8.09
CA LEU A 464 12.97 -4.62 -8.19
C LEU A 464 13.13 -5.23 -6.80
N VAL A 465 12.04 -5.76 -6.25
CA VAL A 465 11.96 -6.36 -4.91
C VAL A 465 11.88 -7.88 -5.06
N GLY A 466 12.92 -8.61 -4.66
CA GLY A 466 12.93 -10.08 -4.69
C GLY A 466 11.70 -10.67 -4.00
N ALA A 467 11.15 -11.78 -4.51
CA ALA A 467 9.88 -12.35 -4.04
C ALA A 467 9.91 -12.81 -2.57
N GLU A 468 11.09 -13.08 -2.01
CA GLU A 468 11.24 -13.37 -0.58
C GLU A 468 11.38 -12.10 0.28
N GLY A 469 11.63 -10.93 -0.33
CA GLY A 469 11.84 -9.63 0.32
C GLY A 469 13.31 -9.27 0.63
N TRP A 470 14.29 -9.97 0.04
CA TRP A 470 15.68 -10.02 0.55
C TRP A 470 16.67 -9.26 -0.34
N ARG A 471 16.26 -8.86 -1.55
CA ARG A 471 17.09 -8.12 -2.51
C ARG A 471 16.27 -7.03 -3.16
N MET A 472 16.68 -5.78 -3.00
CA MET A 472 16.11 -4.64 -3.72
C MET A 472 17.16 -4.11 -4.68
N GLU A 473 16.87 -4.12 -5.97
CA GLU A 473 17.70 -3.43 -6.96
C GLU A 473 16.94 -2.24 -7.49
N VAL A 474 17.55 -1.05 -7.45
CA VAL A 474 16.96 0.16 -8.01
C VAL A 474 17.72 0.48 -9.28
N ALA A 475 17.01 0.60 -10.39
CA ALA A 475 17.55 1.05 -11.65
C ALA A 475 16.77 2.27 -12.10
N ARG A 476 17.46 3.27 -12.65
CA ARG A 476 16.79 4.38 -13.33
C ARG A 476 16.56 4.00 -14.78
N LEU A 477 15.42 4.39 -15.33
CA LEU A 477 15.19 4.32 -16.76
C LEU A 477 16.16 5.26 -17.47
N SER A 478 16.95 4.73 -18.40
CA SER A 478 17.80 5.53 -19.29
C SER A 478 16.96 6.45 -20.18
N ASP A 479 17.60 7.37 -20.90
CA ASP A 479 16.94 8.16 -21.95
C ASP A 479 16.33 7.29 -23.06
N ALA A 480 16.80 6.04 -23.19
CA ALA A 480 16.26 5.03 -24.10
C ALA A 480 15.18 4.15 -23.45
N GLY A 481 14.74 4.49 -22.23
CA GLY A 481 13.70 3.74 -21.51
C GLY A 481 14.17 2.39 -20.96
N THR A 482 15.47 2.13 -20.84
CA THR A 482 15.98 0.83 -20.38
C THR A 482 16.43 0.90 -18.92
N ALA A 483 15.99 -0.06 -18.10
CA ALA A 483 16.50 -0.33 -16.76
C ALA A 483 17.10 -1.75 -16.72
N THR A 484 18.30 -1.90 -16.16
CA THR A 484 19.00 -3.20 -16.12
C THR A 484 19.13 -3.70 -14.69
N PHE A 485 18.95 -5.00 -14.50
CA PHE A 485 18.94 -5.65 -13.20
C PHE A 485 19.82 -6.91 -13.21
N SER A 486 20.53 -7.16 -12.11
CA SER A 486 21.47 -8.27 -11.97
C SER A 486 20.83 -9.43 -11.21
N LEU A 487 19.81 -10.06 -11.78
CA LEU A 487 19.18 -11.24 -11.18
C LEU A 487 19.93 -12.53 -11.54
N THR A 488 20.16 -13.37 -10.54
CA THR A 488 20.67 -14.74 -10.73
C THR A 488 19.63 -15.60 -11.46
N GLY A 489 20.06 -16.59 -12.23
CA GLY A 489 19.26 -17.40 -13.18
C GLY A 489 18.10 -18.25 -12.62
N SER A 490 17.60 -17.96 -11.44
CA SER A 490 16.43 -18.59 -10.81
C SER A 490 15.63 -17.64 -9.91
N ALA A 491 16.02 -16.36 -9.84
CA ALA A 491 15.41 -15.40 -8.91
C ALA A 491 14.04 -14.92 -9.41
N THR A 492 13.10 -14.77 -8.49
CA THR A 492 11.80 -14.11 -8.71
C THR A 492 11.79 -12.76 -8.03
N ALA A 493 11.17 -11.76 -8.64
CA ALA A 493 11.09 -10.42 -8.09
C ALA A 493 9.83 -9.66 -8.55
N LYS A 494 9.35 -8.72 -7.75
CA LYS A 494 8.28 -7.80 -8.07
C LYS A 494 8.86 -6.44 -8.43
N LEU A 495 8.40 -5.83 -9.53
CA LEU A 495 8.76 -4.47 -9.87
C LEU A 495 7.78 -3.46 -9.24
N VAL A 496 8.28 -2.36 -8.71
CA VAL A 496 7.50 -1.26 -8.11
C VAL A 496 8.12 0.10 -8.44
N THR A 497 7.31 1.15 -8.53
CA THR A 497 7.82 2.54 -8.51
C THR A 497 8.10 2.95 -7.06
N PRO A 498 9.17 3.70 -6.76
CA PRO A 498 9.33 4.30 -5.44
C PRO A 498 8.19 5.31 -5.21
N GLU A 499 7.45 5.16 -4.10
CA GLU A 499 6.49 6.19 -3.69
C GLU A 499 7.24 7.49 -3.38
N PRO A 500 6.64 8.67 -3.64
CA PRO A 500 7.14 9.93 -3.10
C PRO A 500 6.89 9.92 -1.59
N ALA A 501 7.88 9.49 -0.80
CA ALA A 501 7.85 9.73 0.63
C ALA A 501 8.01 11.23 0.89
N GLU A 502 7.24 11.79 1.83
CA GLU A 502 7.41 13.20 2.21
C GLU A 502 8.87 13.45 2.67
N PRO A 503 9.48 14.56 2.21
CA PRO A 503 10.93 14.76 2.26
C PRO A 503 11.54 14.87 3.67
N GLU A 504 10.71 14.99 4.70
CA GLU A 504 11.18 15.35 6.05
C GLU A 504 11.49 14.13 6.93
N ASP A 505 10.87 12.96 6.67
CA ASP A 505 11.08 11.72 7.45
C ASP A 505 11.75 10.60 6.63
N ALA A 506 11.89 10.76 5.32
CA ALA A 506 12.51 9.78 4.45
C ALA A 506 13.99 10.08 4.22
N VAL A 507 14.87 9.37 4.94
CA VAL A 507 16.20 9.13 4.39
C VAL A 507 16.01 8.13 3.24
N VAL A 508 15.81 8.64 2.03
CA VAL A 508 15.86 7.84 0.80
C VAL A 508 17.30 7.37 0.67
N LEU A 509 17.58 6.17 1.18
CA LEU A 509 18.89 5.55 1.00
C LEU A 509 18.96 4.99 -0.43
N PRO A 510 20.02 5.32 -1.19
CA PRO A 510 20.30 4.67 -2.46
C PRO A 510 20.50 3.16 -2.26
N PRO A 511 20.31 2.34 -3.31
CA PRO A 511 20.55 0.91 -3.20
C PRO A 511 21.99 0.62 -2.77
N PRO A 512 22.20 -0.46 -1.99
CA PRO A 512 23.54 -0.89 -1.65
C PRO A 512 24.31 -1.32 -2.91
N VAL A 513 25.51 -0.78 -3.09
CA VAL A 513 26.40 -1.18 -4.20
C VAL A 513 27.02 -2.56 -3.95
N LEU A 514 27.11 -2.96 -2.67
CA LEU A 514 27.60 -4.27 -2.24
C LEU A 514 26.83 -4.73 -0.99
N GLN A 515 26.37 -5.98 -1.00
CA GLN A 515 25.78 -6.68 0.15
C GLN A 515 26.65 -7.90 0.45
N HIS A 516 27.15 -8.01 1.69
CA HIS A 516 27.98 -9.13 2.12
C HIS A 516 27.45 -9.73 3.42
N ALA A 517 27.27 -11.05 3.43
CA ALA A 517 26.91 -11.80 4.62
C ALA A 517 28.19 -12.42 5.20
N ALA A 518 28.59 -11.96 6.38
CA ALA A 518 29.62 -12.66 7.14
C ALA A 518 28.97 -13.91 7.77
N ALA A 519 29.30 -15.09 7.23
CA ALA A 519 28.89 -16.36 7.83
C ALA A 519 29.44 -16.44 9.26
N SER A 520 28.63 -16.95 10.20
CA SER A 520 29.00 -17.03 11.61
C SER A 520 30.31 -17.80 11.82
N GLY A 521 31.31 -17.14 12.43
CA GLY A 521 32.57 -17.75 12.85
C GLY A 521 33.64 -16.69 13.16
N PRO A 522 34.22 -16.63 14.36
CA PRO A 522 35.17 -15.59 14.79
C PRO A 522 36.60 -15.74 14.21
N GLU A 523 36.80 -16.56 13.17
CA GLU A 523 38.14 -16.99 12.74
C GLU A 523 38.54 -16.54 11.33
N GLN A 524 37.66 -15.86 10.58
CA GLN A 524 37.98 -15.42 9.22
C GLN A 524 37.69 -13.94 9.03
N ASP A 525 38.70 -13.22 8.53
CA ASP A 525 38.54 -11.84 8.10
C ASP A 525 37.78 -11.81 6.77
N HIS A 526 36.79 -10.94 6.67
CA HIS A 526 36.02 -10.76 5.44
C HIS A 526 36.52 -9.54 4.70
N ARG A 527 37.04 -9.75 3.48
CA ARG A 527 37.60 -8.68 2.65
C ARG A 527 36.70 -8.43 1.45
N VAL A 528 36.25 -7.19 1.27
CA VAL A 528 35.47 -6.74 0.11
C VAL A 528 36.25 -5.67 -0.61
N VAL A 529 36.55 -5.91 -1.89
CA VAL A 529 37.40 -5.02 -2.69
C VAL A 529 36.60 -4.48 -3.86
N THR A 530 36.54 -3.15 -3.99
CA THR A 530 35.99 -2.43 -5.14
C THR A 530 37.12 -1.79 -5.94
N PRO A 531 36.83 -1.19 -7.12
CA PRO A 531 37.84 -0.43 -7.85
C PRO A 531 38.44 0.74 -7.05
N GLN A 532 37.65 1.35 -6.16
CA GLN A 532 38.03 2.56 -5.42
C GLN A 532 38.34 2.32 -3.95
N LEU A 533 37.75 1.28 -3.36
CA LEU A 533 37.75 1.06 -1.92
C LEU A 533 38.08 -0.39 -1.57
N GLU A 534 38.66 -0.60 -0.41
CA GLU A 534 38.84 -1.89 0.23
C GLU A 534 38.21 -1.84 1.62
N PHE A 535 37.37 -2.82 1.92
CA PHE A 535 36.77 -3.02 3.22
C PHE A 535 37.31 -4.30 3.83
N LEU A 536 37.72 -4.19 5.09
CA LEU A 536 38.20 -5.31 5.89
C LEU A 536 37.34 -5.41 7.14
N LEU A 537 36.59 -6.50 7.27
CA LEU A 537 35.74 -6.80 8.40
C LEU A 537 36.39 -7.91 9.23
N GLU A 538 36.83 -7.56 10.44
CA GLU A 538 37.63 -8.44 11.31
C GLU A 538 36.93 -8.61 12.67
N PRO A 539 36.99 -9.79 13.30
CA PRO A 539 36.53 -9.96 14.67
C PRO A 539 37.46 -9.20 15.62
N VAL A 540 36.89 -8.41 16.54
CA VAL A 540 37.69 -7.69 17.54
C VAL A 540 38.16 -8.65 18.63
N ARG A 541 39.47 -8.86 18.75
CA ARG A 541 40.03 -9.71 19.81
C ARG A 541 39.59 -9.20 21.20
N GLY A 542 38.95 -10.06 21.97
CA GLY A 542 38.46 -9.75 23.32
C GLY A 542 37.10 -9.03 23.37
N ALA A 543 36.44 -8.79 22.24
CA ALA A 543 35.08 -8.25 22.19
C ALA A 543 34.21 -9.04 21.20
N ASP A 544 32.97 -9.33 21.59
CA ASP A 544 31.98 -9.96 20.69
C ASP A 544 31.43 -8.92 19.70
N ARG A 545 32.29 -8.40 18.82
CA ARG A 545 32.01 -7.34 17.84
C ARG A 545 32.85 -7.55 16.58
N TRP A 546 32.32 -7.13 15.45
CA TRP A 546 33.09 -6.96 14.22
C TRP A 546 33.66 -5.54 14.14
N ARG A 547 34.87 -5.38 13.62
CA ARG A 547 35.47 -4.10 13.23
C ARG A 547 35.45 -4.04 11.72
N LEU A 548 34.80 -3.02 11.17
CA LEU A 548 34.88 -2.72 9.74
C LEU A 548 35.86 -1.58 9.54
N THR A 549 36.86 -1.82 8.70
CA THR A 549 37.89 -0.87 8.28
C THR A 549 37.68 -0.55 6.80
N ALA A 550 37.68 0.73 6.42
CA ALA A 550 37.60 1.15 5.02
C ALA A 550 38.90 1.80 4.56
N ARG A 551 39.38 1.46 3.37
CA ARG A 551 40.64 1.95 2.78
C ARG A 551 40.40 2.48 1.37
N SER A 552 40.95 3.63 1.03
CA SER A 552 41.01 4.06 -0.37
C SER A 552 42.07 3.27 -1.13
N ARG A 553 41.74 2.84 -2.35
CA ARG A 553 42.68 2.20 -3.29
C ARG A 553 43.17 3.15 -4.37
N VAL A 554 42.58 4.33 -4.48
CA VAL A 554 42.93 5.35 -5.47
C VAL A 554 43.63 6.50 -4.75
N PRO A 555 44.88 6.86 -5.12
CA PRO A 555 45.62 7.95 -4.48
C PRO A 555 44.88 9.29 -4.55
N GLU A 556 44.28 9.60 -5.70
CA GLU A 556 43.69 10.91 -6.00
C GLU A 556 42.23 11.09 -5.54
N SER A 557 41.71 10.19 -4.69
CA SER A 557 40.35 10.35 -4.15
C SER A 557 40.34 11.48 -3.13
N SER A 558 39.59 12.55 -3.43
CA SER A 558 39.26 13.58 -2.44
C SER A 558 38.70 12.95 -1.15
N ALA A 559 38.92 13.61 -0.01
CA ALA A 559 38.36 13.22 1.28
C ALA A 559 36.84 13.02 1.14
N GLY A 560 36.39 11.78 1.30
CA GLY A 560 35.02 11.37 1.06
C GLY A 560 34.41 10.70 2.28
N TRP A 561 33.19 10.23 2.15
CA TRP A 561 32.54 9.41 3.16
C TRP A 561 31.95 8.16 2.53
N VAL A 562 31.83 7.10 3.32
CA VAL A 562 31.12 5.89 2.94
C VAL A 562 30.04 5.62 3.95
N LEU A 563 28.83 5.34 3.47
CA LEU A 563 27.75 4.83 4.31
C LEU A 563 27.80 3.31 4.37
N VAL A 564 27.73 2.79 5.58
CA VAL A 564 27.67 1.36 5.86
C VAL A 564 26.39 1.06 6.62
N GLY A 565 25.53 0.23 6.06
CA GLY A 565 24.36 -0.28 6.75
C GLY A 565 24.62 -1.63 7.37
N GLN A 566 24.01 -1.87 8.54
CA GLN A 566 24.07 -3.14 9.25
C GLN A 566 22.66 -3.65 9.54
N ARG A 567 22.45 -4.96 9.37
CA ARG A 567 21.27 -5.69 9.83
C ARG A 567 21.68 -6.80 10.80
N SER A 568 21.00 -6.83 11.94
CA SER A 568 20.99 -7.98 12.85
C SER A 568 19.76 -8.82 12.51
N ALA A 569 19.84 -10.15 12.61
CA ALA A 569 18.69 -11.03 12.42
C ALA A 569 17.47 -10.67 13.29
N ALA A 570 17.68 -9.98 14.41
CA ALA A 570 16.65 -9.58 15.36
C ALA A 570 16.15 -8.12 15.23
N ASP A 571 16.83 -7.23 14.51
CA ASP A 571 16.48 -5.79 14.45
C ASP A 571 15.92 -5.42 13.06
N ARG A 572 14.70 -4.86 13.01
CA ARG A 572 14.22 -3.99 11.91
C ARG A 572 13.92 -2.62 12.52
N PRO A 573 14.36 -1.47 11.96
CA PRO A 573 15.04 -1.23 10.66
C PRO A 573 16.59 -1.25 10.69
N TYR A 574 17.21 -1.10 9.51
CA TYR A 574 18.67 -1.04 9.31
C TYR A 574 19.35 0.08 10.11
N LYS A 575 20.54 -0.20 10.66
CA LYS A 575 21.38 0.82 11.30
C LYS A 575 22.48 1.25 10.34
N THR A 576 22.41 2.50 9.88
CA THR A 576 23.43 3.13 9.01
C THR A 576 24.51 3.84 9.82
N PHE A 577 25.75 3.73 9.37
CA PHE A 577 26.96 4.36 9.88
C PHE A 577 27.68 5.09 8.74
N ALA A 578 28.44 6.12 9.06
CA ALA A 578 29.25 6.90 8.14
C ALA A 578 30.73 6.76 8.53
N LEU A 579 31.56 6.36 7.57
CA LEU A 579 33.00 6.20 7.70
C LEU A 579 33.71 7.30 6.87
N PRO A 580 34.55 8.14 7.48
CA PRO A 580 35.31 9.16 6.75
C PRO A 580 36.46 8.49 5.98
N LEU A 581 36.57 8.72 4.68
CA LEU A 581 37.71 8.27 3.89
C LEU A 581 38.87 9.25 4.07
N ALA A 582 40.03 8.71 4.45
CA ALA A 582 41.29 9.44 4.47
C ALA A 582 41.61 10.01 3.07
N GLY A 583 41.89 11.31 2.99
CA GLY A 583 42.45 11.95 1.80
C GLY A 583 43.98 11.81 1.72
N GLU A 584 44.60 12.38 0.68
CA GLU A 584 46.05 12.28 0.42
C GLU A 584 46.95 12.72 1.60
N ASP A 585 46.46 13.62 2.45
CA ASP A 585 47.21 14.17 3.60
C ASP A 585 47.06 13.36 4.91
N ALA A 586 46.36 12.23 4.90
CA ALA A 586 46.16 11.43 6.12
C ALA A 586 47.46 10.71 6.51
N GLU A 587 47.81 10.73 7.81
CA GLU A 587 48.96 9.99 8.33
C GLU A 587 48.85 8.50 7.97
N LEU A 588 49.94 7.89 7.49
CA LEU A 588 50.04 6.45 7.23
C LEU A 588 49.58 5.66 8.46
N GLY A 589 48.39 5.04 8.37
CA GLY A 589 47.74 4.31 9.46
C GLY A 589 46.36 4.87 9.89
N ALA A 590 45.93 6.00 9.33
CA ALA A 590 44.61 6.59 9.57
C ALA A 590 43.49 5.89 8.76
N GLU A 591 43.27 4.61 9.03
CA GLU A 591 42.18 3.85 8.41
C GLU A 591 40.90 4.00 9.24
N PRO A 592 39.79 4.54 8.69
CA PRO A 592 38.53 4.67 9.41
C PRO A 592 38.00 3.31 9.88
N THR A 593 37.63 3.22 11.17
CA THR A 593 37.03 1.99 11.72
C THR A 593 35.74 2.23 12.51
N VAL A 594 34.76 1.34 12.30
CA VAL A 594 33.50 1.29 13.07
C VAL A 594 33.22 -0.11 13.59
N LEU A 595 32.65 -0.20 14.78
CA LEU A 595 32.22 -1.46 15.39
C LEU A 595 30.80 -1.85 14.97
N LEU A 596 30.65 -3.04 14.39
CA LEU A 596 29.40 -3.60 13.90
C LEU A 596 29.01 -4.88 14.65
N GLY A 597 27.70 -5.11 14.81
CA GLY A 597 27.14 -6.44 15.13
C GLY A 597 27.65 -7.11 16.39
N LYS A 598 27.38 -8.41 16.52
CA LYS A 598 28.08 -9.35 17.39
C LYS A 598 28.89 -10.30 16.52
N ALA A 599 30.12 -10.63 16.90
CA ALA A 599 30.95 -11.58 16.14
C ALA A 599 30.34 -12.99 16.16
N SER A 600 29.62 -13.33 17.23
CA SER A 600 28.92 -14.60 17.41
C SER A 600 27.64 -14.75 16.58
N ALA A 601 27.22 -13.72 15.84
CA ALA A 601 25.98 -13.72 15.08
C ALA A 601 26.26 -13.45 13.59
N PRO A 602 25.47 -14.02 12.68
CA PRO A 602 25.51 -13.64 11.26
C PRO A 602 25.33 -12.13 11.12
N LEU A 603 26.19 -11.51 10.32
CA LEU A 603 26.15 -10.09 10.06
C LEU A 603 25.91 -9.85 8.58
N ASP A 604 24.73 -9.29 8.27
CA ASP A 604 24.48 -8.70 6.95
C ASP A 604 24.89 -7.23 7.02
N TRP A 605 25.78 -6.83 6.13
CA TRP A 605 26.16 -5.44 5.97
C TRP A 605 26.16 -5.03 4.51
N TYR A 606 25.99 -3.73 4.27
CA TYR A 606 25.96 -3.17 2.94
C TYR A 606 26.65 -1.81 2.86
N MET A 607 27.04 -1.43 1.64
CA MET A 607 27.73 -0.16 1.35
C MET A 607 26.91 0.72 0.40
N VAL A 608 26.86 2.01 0.69
CA VAL A 608 26.41 3.04 -0.25
C VAL A 608 27.55 4.06 -0.44
N PRO A 609 28.13 4.15 -1.65
CA PRO A 609 29.13 5.16 -1.97
C PRO A 609 28.41 6.45 -2.37
N GLU A 610 27.95 7.20 -1.37
CA GLU A 610 27.49 8.57 -1.57
C GLU A 610 28.25 9.52 -0.64
N PRO A 611 28.55 10.75 -1.09
CA PRO A 611 29.07 11.79 -0.22
C PRO A 611 28.06 12.04 0.90
N VAL A 612 28.48 11.97 2.16
CA VAL A 612 27.62 12.30 3.32
C VAL A 612 27.07 13.74 3.24
N ASP A 613 27.70 14.59 2.44
CA ASP A 613 27.27 15.96 2.18
C ASP A 613 26.00 16.06 1.32
N GLU A 614 25.59 14.98 0.64
CA GLU A 614 24.37 14.91 -0.18
C GLU A 614 23.15 14.41 0.62
N LEU A 615 23.34 13.99 1.88
CA LEU A 615 22.24 13.56 2.75
C LEU A 615 21.47 14.76 3.33
N PRO A 616 20.14 14.66 3.52
CA PRO A 616 19.36 15.68 4.25
C PRO A 616 19.96 15.97 5.63
N ALA A 617 20.05 17.25 6.01
CA ALA A 617 20.74 17.71 7.21
C ALA A 617 20.30 16.98 8.51
N ALA A 618 19.00 16.71 8.65
CA ALA A 618 18.44 15.98 9.79
C ALA A 618 18.92 14.52 9.86
N GLY A 619 18.90 13.81 8.72
CA GLY A 619 19.37 12.43 8.61
C GLY A 619 20.89 12.31 8.82
N ARG A 620 21.65 13.26 8.27
CA ARG A 620 23.11 13.35 8.39
C ARG A 620 23.57 13.42 9.84
N LYS A 621 22.98 14.30 10.66
CA LYS A 621 23.35 14.47 12.08
C LYS A 621 23.09 13.21 12.91
N ALA A 622 21.98 12.52 12.65
CA ALA A 622 21.63 11.27 13.33
C ALA A 622 22.61 10.13 12.98
N ILE A 623 22.96 9.99 11.70
CA ILE A 623 23.93 8.98 11.23
C ILE A 623 25.32 9.26 11.80
N LEU A 624 25.79 10.51 11.77
CA LEU A 624 27.11 10.88 12.30
C LEU A 624 27.20 10.64 13.82
N ARG A 625 26.18 11.01 14.61
CA ARG A 625 26.15 10.73 16.07
C ARG A 625 26.20 9.23 16.37
N ARG A 626 25.48 8.42 15.60
CA ARG A 626 25.50 6.95 15.75
C ARG A 626 26.87 6.38 15.40
N SER A 627 27.51 6.91 14.37
CA SER A 627 28.85 6.52 13.91
C SER A 627 29.90 6.91 14.95
N LEU A 628 29.81 8.10 15.52
CA LEU A 628 30.68 8.56 16.62
C LEU A 628 30.63 7.63 17.83
N ALA A 629 29.44 7.16 18.21
CA ALA A 629 29.24 6.23 19.31
C ALA A 629 29.83 4.83 19.05
N ARG A 630 30.18 4.52 17.79
CA ARG A 630 30.72 3.22 17.35
C ARG A 630 32.12 3.30 16.74
N ALA A 631 32.70 4.48 16.64
CA ALA A 631 34.07 4.68 16.17
C ALA A 631 35.05 3.86 17.04
N ALA A 632 35.84 2.99 16.41
CA ALA A 632 36.74 2.09 17.12
C ALA A 632 38.14 2.67 17.34
N ASP A 633 38.49 3.75 16.63
CA ASP A 633 39.75 4.48 16.73
C ASP A 633 39.54 5.98 16.99
N SER A 634 40.59 6.65 17.47
CA SER A 634 40.57 8.07 17.82
C SER A 634 40.43 8.98 16.60
N TRP A 635 41.03 8.60 15.46
CA TRP A 635 41.01 9.38 14.24
C TRP A 635 39.59 9.48 13.66
N THR A 636 38.88 8.36 13.53
CA THR A 636 37.47 8.31 13.10
C THR A 636 36.59 9.14 14.02
N ARG A 637 36.82 9.07 15.34
CA ARG A 637 36.07 9.86 16.32
C ARG A 637 36.29 11.35 16.12
N GLU A 638 37.55 11.78 15.96
CA GLU A 638 37.90 13.18 15.72
C GLU A 638 37.37 13.71 14.38
N ALA A 639 37.45 12.92 13.31
CA ALA A 639 36.91 13.27 12.01
C ALA A 639 35.38 13.48 12.04
N ILE A 640 34.64 12.56 12.67
CA ILE A 640 33.19 12.69 12.85
C ILE A 640 32.84 13.88 13.75
N GLN A 641 33.58 14.07 14.85
CA GLN A 641 33.35 15.18 15.77
C GLN A 641 33.57 16.52 15.09
N LYS A 642 34.63 16.66 14.28
CA LYS A 642 34.95 17.88 13.51
C LYS A 642 33.79 18.28 12.60
N VAL A 643 33.17 17.32 11.90
CA VAL A 643 31.99 17.59 11.06
C VAL A 643 30.75 17.95 11.88
N LEU A 644 30.53 17.28 13.02
CA LEU A 644 29.40 17.60 13.91
C LEU A 644 29.52 18.97 14.59
N THR A 645 30.74 19.51 14.74
CA THR A 645 31.01 20.82 15.37
C THR A 645 31.30 21.94 14.38
N ALA A 646 31.47 21.64 13.09
CA ALA A 646 31.67 22.66 12.08
C ALA A 646 30.40 23.52 11.98
N PRO A 647 30.51 24.86 12.01
CA PRO A 647 29.35 25.72 11.82
C PRO A 647 28.76 25.44 10.43
N THR A 648 27.53 24.95 10.40
CA THR A 648 26.79 24.73 9.15
C THR A 648 26.49 26.09 8.53
N ALA A 649 26.94 26.31 7.29
CA ALA A 649 26.70 27.54 6.55
C ALA A 649 25.19 27.85 6.33
N GLU A 650 24.31 26.89 6.65
CA GLU A 650 22.85 26.98 6.55
C GLU A 650 22.16 27.57 7.80
N GLU A 651 22.89 27.86 8.88
CA GLU A 651 22.34 28.55 10.08
C GLU A 651 22.50 30.10 10.02
N GLY A 652 22.78 30.66 8.83
CA GLY A 652 22.97 32.09 8.57
C GLY A 652 21.84 32.74 7.78
#